data_AF-A0A318YQS4-F1
#
_entry.id   AF-A0A318YQS4-F1
#
_cell.length_a   1.000
_cell.length_b   1.000
_cell.length_c   1.000
_cell.angle_alpha   90.00
_cell.angle_beta   90.00
_cell.angle_gamma   90.00
#
_symmetry.space_group_name_H-M   'P 1'
#
loop_
_entity.id
_entity.type
_entity.pdbx_description
1 polymer ?
#
loop_
_entity_poly.entity_id
_entity_poly.type
_entity_poly.pdbx_seq_one_letter_code
_entity_poly.pdbx_strand_id
1 'polypeptide(L)'
;MSTPFDLRNPGRPIHVGVVLLNTVTEHLDIAPVGFFHNFSTSFIKNLPPFAISDDLRSQALDFVTHWVTEDGTTPGSLSGNLKVIPTDSFATCPPLDIVLIGAGQMGYQATTTEKDFLRKCYSECSAFLSVCGASDALLATGILEGKTATGPLSFLPLFREIAPGTNWVEKRWVRDGKMWTTGTLLNGLDMIAAFGREVWGGEGSLVEHVLKTGLCVHVRGAPKPAMHVERAKSGVYPTRKAAGPTPLGYTCTVNGSLPSSTANRSNDRVVKASTHHGDDVISGLFRSQPKAEKDEVMQLRQLHRGILQGRSLGEGDPRTLIDTQSSVGDTVDCNSRSSKINLNMDEAEQLLLQFRQQRAYFPFIEVPEGITAVSMASRQPFLLLAILTVSLTRKPLLQKRLDERFRRVLSERVIFYGEKSMDYVQGLLVYMAWRPLNIRPLSRQGSQFIQILVTMISDLKLTENMHDQAARDICLGCFSLSSLLSVGFRRRGDDVAYKYLKEAVNANQRLYQPYDEQFQLSKLHVLFEEIMRCQMECSPLKCPITKQQRFEEKMESLRLELQIFERVHGPSTNTNIHIVPVHLLQLSLKVHIALLPFRILDPRPSSITNLDRFVDQGTSCATEIRSFFEYFLSIPQGRYLSFSVRDWCQLILTISAASDICFLSFASMSPIWTDFQINTRSGMLIYLESLSHRMSRLSVTKAGETPDVYYMFKSVLDIVLSTYTPTSGDSSSLTSTSSRENACLREEPGQDVAATSSTPSTRCPMVNGSIRESEFWEAMKQSDMYLDGLASGVNGEEVYTSGVGNLLADCGDWPSIFSEWVNVSVT
;
A
#
# COMPACT_ATOMS: atom_id res chain seq x y z
N MET A 1 -32.66 -45.94 4.40
CA MET A 1 -32.00 -44.63 4.25
C MET A 1 -32.87 -43.81 3.32
N SER A 2 -33.35 -42.65 3.76
CA SER A 2 -34.09 -41.72 2.90
C SER A 2 -33.20 -41.29 1.74
N THR A 3 -33.76 -41.17 0.54
CA THR A 3 -33.06 -40.58 -0.59
C THR A 3 -32.67 -39.14 -0.25
N PRO A 4 -31.38 -38.74 -0.41
CA PRO A 4 -30.96 -37.37 -0.14
C PRO A 4 -31.78 -36.37 -0.96
N PHE A 5 -32.09 -35.22 -0.37
CA PHE A 5 -32.83 -34.15 -1.03
C PHE A 5 -32.08 -33.64 -2.26
N ASP A 6 -32.74 -33.59 -3.43
CA ASP A 6 -32.11 -33.12 -4.66
C ASP A 6 -31.99 -31.60 -4.67
N LEU A 7 -30.78 -31.10 -4.39
CA LEU A 7 -30.50 -29.67 -4.37
C LEU A 7 -30.67 -29.01 -5.75
N ARG A 8 -30.59 -29.76 -6.86
CA ARG A 8 -30.73 -29.20 -8.21
C ARG A 8 -32.17 -28.90 -8.57
N ASN A 9 -33.10 -29.72 -8.09
CA ASN A 9 -34.53 -29.59 -8.33
C ASN A 9 -35.28 -29.68 -6.99
N PRO A 10 -35.16 -28.65 -6.14
CA PRO A 10 -35.53 -28.77 -4.74
C PRO A 10 -37.04 -28.91 -4.50
N GLY A 11 -37.91 -28.37 -5.38
CA GLY A 11 -39.37 -28.49 -5.28
C GLY A 11 -40.03 -27.88 -4.02
N ARG A 12 -39.22 -27.48 -3.04
CA ARG A 12 -39.52 -26.75 -1.80
C ARG A 12 -38.32 -25.86 -1.44
N PRO A 13 -38.45 -24.92 -0.49
CA PRO A 13 -37.30 -24.17 0.01
C PRO A 13 -36.19 -25.08 0.55
N ILE A 14 -34.94 -24.66 0.34
CA ILE A 14 -33.73 -25.36 0.79
C ILE A 14 -33.39 -24.90 2.20
N HIS A 15 -33.34 -25.83 3.16
CA HIS A 15 -32.99 -25.56 4.55
C HIS A 15 -31.47 -25.60 4.74
N VAL A 16 -30.88 -24.44 5.06
CA VAL A 16 -29.45 -24.27 5.29
C VAL A 16 -29.23 -24.02 6.77
N GLY A 17 -28.56 -24.93 7.47
CA GLY A 17 -28.28 -24.79 8.90
C GLY A 17 -26.84 -24.41 9.18
N VAL A 18 -26.65 -23.34 9.94
CA VAL A 18 -25.37 -22.99 10.56
C VAL A 18 -25.39 -23.51 12.00
N VAL A 19 -24.56 -24.52 12.27
CA VAL A 19 -24.51 -25.17 13.59
C VAL A 19 -23.46 -24.48 14.45
N LEU A 20 -23.91 -23.91 15.56
CA LEU A 20 -23.08 -23.22 16.54
C LEU A 20 -22.98 -24.08 17.80
N LEU A 21 -21.80 -24.62 18.05
CA LEU A 21 -21.49 -25.37 19.27
C LEU A 21 -21.39 -24.42 20.46
N ASN A 22 -21.38 -24.94 21.69
CA ASN A 22 -21.30 -24.16 22.92
C ASN A 22 -19.87 -23.64 23.20
N THR A 23 -19.35 -22.89 22.23
CA THR A 23 -18.01 -22.33 22.16
C THR A 23 -18.03 -21.05 21.31
N VAL A 24 -16.95 -20.26 21.38
CA VAL A 24 -16.80 -19.11 20.51
C VAL A 24 -16.46 -19.60 19.10
N THR A 25 -17.36 -19.37 18.13
CA THR A 25 -17.17 -19.76 16.73
C THR A 25 -16.50 -18.64 15.94
N GLU A 26 -15.54 -18.95 15.08
CA GLU A 26 -14.91 -17.95 14.21
C GLU A 26 -15.92 -17.39 13.19
N HIS A 27 -16.20 -16.08 13.27
CA HIS A 27 -17.26 -15.46 12.44
C HIS A 27 -16.99 -15.56 10.93
N LEU A 28 -15.72 -15.53 10.52
CA LEU A 28 -15.34 -15.69 9.11
C LEU A 28 -15.59 -17.10 8.58
N ASP A 29 -15.64 -18.11 9.45
CA ASP A 29 -15.84 -19.49 9.03
C ASP A 29 -17.30 -19.78 8.66
N ILE A 30 -18.24 -19.03 9.23
CA ILE A 30 -19.68 -19.12 8.95
C ILE A 30 -20.16 -18.09 7.92
N ALA A 31 -19.34 -17.07 7.62
CA ALA A 31 -19.61 -16.07 6.58
C ALA A 31 -20.02 -16.66 5.20
N PRO A 32 -19.52 -17.84 4.76
CA PRO A 32 -19.96 -18.44 3.50
C PRO A 32 -21.47 -18.69 3.39
N VAL A 33 -22.22 -18.74 4.50
CA VAL A 33 -23.70 -18.85 4.45
C VAL A 33 -24.35 -17.72 3.66
N GLY A 34 -23.73 -16.54 3.62
CA GLY A 34 -24.23 -15.38 2.86
C GLY A 34 -24.30 -15.63 1.34
N PHE A 35 -23.57 -16.63 0.83
CA PHE A 35 -23.59 -17.01 -0.59
C PHE A 35 -25.01 -17.29 -1.09
N PHE A 36 -25.82 -18.03 -0.31
CA PHE A 36 -27.17 -18.44 -0.70
C PHE A 36 -28.13 -17.25 -0.86
N HIS A 37 -27.91 -16.15 -0.14
CA HIS A 37 -28.73 -14.96 -0.26
C HIS A 37 -28.61 -14.32 -1.66
N ASN A 38 -27.42 -14.38 -2.28
CA ASN A 38 -27.09 -13.64 -3.51
C ASN A 38 -27.83 -14.14 -4.76
N PHE A 39 -28.43 -15.33 -4.72
CA PHE A 39 -29.27 -15.87 -5.80
C PHE A 39 -30.61 -16.39 -5.26
N SER A 40 -31.01 -15.88 -4.10
CA SER A 40 -32.30 -16.17 -3.50
C SER A 40 -33.43 -15.44 -4.22
N THR A 41 -34.61 -16.04 -4.30
CA THR A 41 -35.79 -15.38 -4.88
C THR A 41 -36.09 -14.04 -4.23
N SER A 42 -35.93 -13.92 -2.90
CA SER A 42 -36.20 -12.69 -2.16
C SER A 42 -35.24 -11.55 -2.52
N PHE A 43 -33.96 -11.85 -2.73
CA PHE A 43 -32.97 -10.88 -3.16
C PHE A 43 -33.15 -10.52 -4.64
N ILE A 44 -33.24 -11.55 -5.49
CA ILE A 44 -33.30 -11.40 -6.95
C ILE A 44 -34.55 -10.63 -7.39
N LYS A 45 -35.71 -10.85 -6.76
CA LYS A 45 -36.94 -10.08 -7.05
C LYS A 45 -36.79 -8.58 -6.86
N ASN A 46 -35.95 -8.14 -5.90
CA ASN A 46 -35.76 -6.73 -5.58
C ASN A 46 -34.68 -6.05 -6.43
N LEU A 47 -33.95 -6.80 -7.27
CA LEU A 47 -32.94 -6.23 -8.15
C LEU A 47 -33.56 -5.58 -9.39
N PRO A 48 -33.05 -4.39 -9.80
CA PRO A 48 -33.60 -3.67 -10.94
C PRO A 48 -33.44 -4.45 -12.25
N PRO A 49 -34.33 -4.26 -13.25
CA PRO A 49 -34.33 -5.06 -14.48
C PRO A 49 -33.03 -5.01 -15.29
N PHE A 50 -32.26 -3.91 -15.19
CA PHE A 50 -30.96 -3.80 -15.87
C PHE A 50 -29.86 -4.64 -15.23
N ALA A 51 -30.02 -5.08 -13.97
CA ALA A 51 -29.00 -5.84 -13.25
C ALA A 51 -29.03 -7.34 -13.61
N ILE A 52 -30.23 -7.90 -13.81
CA ILE A 52 -30.43 -9.33 -14.09
C ILE A 52 -31.61 -9.50 -15.07
N SER A 53 -31.37 -10.23 -16.16
CA SER A 53 -32.38 -10.58 -17.16
C SER A 53 -33.47 -11.50 -16.61
N ASP A 54 -34.64 -11.50 -17.24
CA ASP A 54 -35.78 -12.31 -16.77
C ASP A 54 -35.49 -13.82 -16.82
N ASP A 55 -34.72 -14.29 -17.81
CA ASP A 55 -34.29 -15.70 -17.92
C ASP A 55 -33.40 -16.15 -16.74
N LEU A 56 -32.60 -15.25 -16.18
CA LEU A 56 -31.80 -15.52 -15.00
C LEU A 56 -32.63 -15.40 -13.72
N ARG A 57 -33.60 -14.48 -13.72
CA ARG A 57 -34.52 -14.26 -12.60
C ARG A 57 -35.37 -15.50 -12.30
N SER A 58 -35.78 -16.24 -13.33
CA SER A 58 -36.55 -17.48 -13.18
C SER A 58 -35.75 -18.65 -12.59
N GLN A 59 -34.42 -18.54 -12.49
CA GLN A 59 -33.54 -19.56 -11.91
C GLN A 59 -33.26 -19.33 -10.41
N ALA A 60 -33.83 -18.28 -9.81
CA ALA A 60 -33.66 -18.00 -8.39
C ALA A 60 -34.26 -19.12 -7.53
N LEU A 61 -33.64 -19.36 -6.36
CA LEU A 61 -34.01 -20.44 -5.44
C LEU A 61 -34.48 -19.88 -4.10
N ASP A 62 -35.33 -20.63 -3.41
CA ASP A 62 -35.77 -20.28 -2.06
C ASP A 62 -34.90 -20.97 -1.01
N PHE A 63 -34.40 -20.18 -0.06
CA PHE A 63 -33.56 -20.65 1.05
C PHE A 63 -34.16 -20.25 2.39
N VAL A 64 -34.09 -21.16 3.36
CA VAL A 64 -34.39 -20.88 4.77
C VAL A 64 -33.12 -21.13 5.57
N THR A 65 -32.58 -20.07 6.18
CA THR A 65 -31.36 -20.16 7.00
C THR A 65 -31.73 -20.38 8.45
N HIS A 66 -31.18 -21.45 9.05
CA HIS A 66 -31.33 -21.81 10.45
C HIS A 66 -30.03 -21.52 11.20
N TRP A 67 -30.11 -20.75 12.28
CA TRP A 67 -29.03 -20.54 13.23
C TRP A 67 -29.27 -21.45 14.43
N VAL A 68 -28.50 -22.53 14.51
CA VAL A 68 -28.82 -23.64 15.41
C VAL A 68 -27.85 -23.67 16.59
N THR A 69 -28.38 -23.59 17.80
CA THR A 69 -27.66 -23.83 19.07
C THR A 69 -28.28 -25.01 19.80
N GLU A 70 -27.65 -25.50 20.88
CA GLU A 70 -28.14 -26.66 21.63
C GLU A 70 -29.56 -26.45 22.16
N ASP A 71 -29.81 -25.29 22.80
CA ASP A 71 -31.08 -24.96 23.46
C ASP A 71 -32.02 -24.10 22.60
N GLY A 72 -31.54 -23.51 21.50
CA GLY A 72 -32.29 -22.59 20.66
C GLY A 72 -32.67 -21.26 21.33
N THR A 73 -32.12 -20.96 22.52
CA THR A 73 -32.41 -19.72 23.26
C THR A 73 -31.17 -18.93 23.61
N THR A 74 -30.05 -19.60 23.88
CA THR A 74 -28.78 -18.95 24.20
C THR A 74 -28.14 -18.42 22.92
N PRO A 75 -27.81 -17.11 22.84
CA PRO A 75 -27.14 -16.54 21.68
C PRO A 75 -25.79 -17.21 21.40
N GLY A 76 -25.60 -17.63 20.15
CA GLY A 76 -24.33 -18.15 19.68
C GLY A 76 -23.25 -17.08 19.76
N SER A 77 -22.11 -17.43 20.36
CA SER A 77 -20.99 -16.50 20.52
C SER A 77 -20.02 -16.64 19.37
N LEU A 78 -19.67 -15.52 18.73
CA LEU A 78 -18.69 -15.50 17.65
C LEU A 78 -17.46 -14.67 18.02
N SER A 79 -16.36 -14.86 17.29
CA SER A 79 -15.15 -14.03 17.44
C SER A 79 -15.46 -12.55 17.15
N GLY A 80 -14.72 -11.65 17.81
CA GLY A 80 -14.97 -10.21 17.75
C GLY A 80 -16.19 -9.73 18.55
N ASN A 81 -16.63 -10.50 19.56
CA ASN A 81 -17.77 -10.19 20.42
C ASN A 81 -19.13 -10.10 19.70
N LEU A 82 -19.25 -10.73 18.53
CA LEU A 82 -20.52 -10.82 17.80
C LEU A 82 -21.41 -11.90 18.45
N LYS A 83 -22.72 -11.63 18.47
CA LYS A 83 -23.75 -12.55 18.98
C LYS A 83 -24.77 -12.83 17.89
N VAL A 84 -25.12 -14.10 17.72
CA VAL A 84 -26.17 -14.53 16.80
C VAL A 84 -27.34 -15.05 17.61
N ILE A 85 -28.53 -14.51 17.36
CA ILE A 85 -29.77 -15.01 17.95
C ILE A 85 -30.13 -16.32 17.26
N PRO A 86 -30.23 -17.45 17.97
CA PRO A 86 -30.61 -18.72 17.38
C PRO A 86 -32.05 -18.68 16.87
N THR A 87 -32.31 -19.41 15.80
CA THR A 87 -33.66 -19.64 15.28
C THR A 87 -34.20 -20.99 15.71
N ASP A 88 -33.32 -21.96 15.99
CA ASP A 88 -33.68 -23.35 16.27
C ASP A 88 -32.77 -23.97 17.34
N SER A 89 -33.32 -24.92 18.10
CA SER A 89 -32.57 -25.80 19.01
C SER A 89 -32.22 -27.11 18.33
N PHE A 90 -31.33 -27.92 18.90
CA PHE A 90 -31.08 -29.28 18.40
C PHE A 90 -32.33 -30.17 18.41
N ALA A 91 -33.29 -29.90 19.31
CA ALA A 91 -34.54 -30.63 19.41
C ALA A 91 -35.59 -30.18 18.40
N THR A 92 -35.65 -28.88 18.09
CA THR A 92 -36.70 -28.27 17.25
C THR A 92 -36.28 -28.04 15.80
N CYS A 93 -34.99 -28.14 15.50
CA CYS A 93 -34.45 -27.89 14.17
C CYS A 93 -35.02 -28.89 13.14
N PRO A 94 -35.58 -28.41 12.01
CA PRO A 94 -36.01 -29.28 10.92
C PRO A 94 -34.81 -29.98 10.25
N PRO A 95 -35.04 -31.05 9.47
CA PRO A 95 -33.97 -31.66 8.68
C PRO A 95 -33.26 -30.63 7.80
N LEU A 96 -31.93 -30.58 7.90
CA LEU A 96 -31.09 -29.62 7.17
C LEU A 96 -30.60 -30.22 5.86
N ASP A 97 -30.84 -29.54 4.73
CA ASP A 97 -30.38 -29.99 3.41
C ASP A 97 -28.89 -29.70 3.21
N ILE A 98 -28.45 -28.54 3.72
CA ILE A 98 -27.05 -28.08 3.71
C ILE A 98 -26.68 -27.71 5.14
N VAL A 99 -25.58 -28.27 5.65
CA VAL A 99 -25.05 -27.98 6.98
C VAL A 99 -23.73 -27.23 6.84
N LEU A 100 -23.56 -26.14 7.58
CA LEU A 100 -22.31 -25.39 7.70
C LEU A 100 -21.85 -25.34 9.16
N ILE A 101 -20.59 -25.67 9.40
CA ILE A 101 -19.95 -25.56 10.71
C ILE A 101 -18.60 -24.85 10.59
N GLY A 102 -18.34 -23.91 11.50
CA GLY A 102 -17.09 -23.15 11.62
C GLY A 102 -16.22 -23.63 12.79
N ALA A 103 -14.98 -23.14 12.85
CA ALA A 103 -14.08 -23.49 13.94
C ALA A 103 -14.54 -22.92 15.27
N GLY A 104 -14.54 -23.75 16.31
CA GLY A 104 -14.73 -23.33 17.68
C GLY A 104 -13.43 -22.89 18.36
N GLN A 105 -13.52 -22.49 19.63
CA GLN A 105 -12.35 -22.15 20.44
C GLN A 105 -11.39 -23.35 20.52
N MET A 106 -10.10 -23.07 20.38
CA MET A 106 -9.05 -24.10 20.47
C MET A 106 -9.12 -24.86 21.79
N GLY A 107 -9.13 -26.20 21.73
CA GLY A 107 -9.19 -27.07 22.90
C GLY A 107 -10.60 -27.36 23.41
N TYR A 108 -11.63 -26.79 22.79
CA TYR A 108 -13.02 -27.14 23.09
C TYR A 108 -13.32 -28.61 22.74
N GLN A 109 -13.99 -29.31 23.65
CA GLN A 109 -14.41 -30.70 23.45
C GLN A 109 -15.92 -30.75 23.31
N ALA A 110 -16.40 -31.16 22.13
CA ALA A 110 -17.83 -31.25 21.87
C ALA A 110 -18.52 -32.21 22.86
N THR A 111 -19.71 -31.85 23.30
CA THR A 111 -20.53 -32.66 24.20
C THR A 111 -21.11 -33.88 23.47
N THR A 112 -21.65 -34.85 24.20
CA THR A 112 -22.33 -36.00 23.59
C THR A 112 -23.54 -35.55 22.76
N THR A 113 -24.32 -34.59 23.27
CA THR A 113 -25.49 -34.01 22.58
C THR A 113 -25.08 -33.38 21.25
N GLU A 114 -24.00 -32.59 21.24
CA GLU A 114 -23.48 -31.95 20.04
C GLU A 114 -23.00 -32.98 19.01
N LYS A 115 -22.25 -34.01 19.46
CA LYS A 115 -21.78 -35.08 18.58
C LYS A 115 -22.93 -35.84 17.93
N ASP A 116 -23.98 -36.15 18.70
CA ASP A 116 -25.14 -36.86 18.19
C ASP A 116 -25.96 -36.01 17.23
N PHE A 117 -26.09 -34.71 17.50
CA PHE A 117 -26.71 -33.78 16.56
C PHE A 117 -25.91 -33.66 15.26
N LEU A 118 -24.58 -33.55 15.32
CA LEU A 118 -23.73 -33.53 14.13
C LEU A 118 -23.85 -34.81 13.30
N ARG A 119 -23.93 -35.98 13.95
CA ARG A 119 -24.18 -37.27 13.25
C ARG A 119 -25.55 -37.31 12.61
N LYS A 120 -26.60 -36.84 13.30
CA LYS A 120 -27.96 -36.72 12.75
C LYS A 120 -27.96 -35.83 11.50
N CYS A 121 -27.44 -34.62 11.61
CA CYS A 121 -27.30 -33.66 10.53
C CYS A 121 -26.53 -34.26 9.34
N TYR A 122 -25.39 -34.91 9.60
CA TYR A 122 -24.62 -35.58 8.55
C TYR A 122 -25.40 -36.73 7.89
N SER A 123 -26.23 -37.47 8.62
CA SER A 123 -27.01 -38.56 8.03
C SER A 123 -28.12 -38.05 7.09
N GLU A 124 -28.76 -36.94 7.45
CA GLU A 124 -29.94 -36.40 6.77
C GLU A 124 -29.59 -35.44 5.61
N CYS A 125 -28.48 -34.71 5.71
CA CYS A 125 -28.16 -33.66 4.74
C CYS A 125 -27.68 -34.20 3.37
N SER A 126 -27.84 -33.35 2.36
CA SER A 126 -27.30 -33.54 1.01
C SER A 126 -25.89 -32.98 0.85
N ALA A 127 -25.52 -31.98 1.66
CA ALA A 127 -24.17 -31.43 1.73
C ALA A 127 -23.80 -31.03 3.16
N PHE A 128 -22.57 -31.36 3.57
CA PHE A 128 -22.02 -31.00 4.87
C PHE A 128 -20.72 -30.23 4.66
N LEU A 129 -20.68 -28.99 5.11
CA LEU A 129 -19.64 -28.01 4.85
C LEU A 129 -18.91 -27.68 6.16
N SER A 130 -17.61 -27.95 6.21
CA SER A 130 -16.76 -27.75 7.37
C SER A 130 -15.65 -26.77 7.04
N VAL A 131 -15.55 -25.67 7.78
CA VAL A 131 -14.57 -24.61 7.52
C VAL A 131 -13.48 -24.61 8.59
N CYS A 132 -12.23 -24.52 8.16
CA CYS A 132 -11.06 -24.35 9.03
C CYS A 132 -10.98 -25.44 10.13
N GLY A 133 -10.81 -25.03 11.38
CA GLY A 133 -10.68 -25.90 12.55
C GLY A 133 -11.93 -26.67 12.96
N ALA A 134 -13.08 -26.49 12.28
CA ALA A 134 -14.29 -27.29 12.54
C ALA A 134 -14.06 -28.81 12.44
N SER A 135 -13.04 -29.20 11.67
CA SER A 135 -12.60 -30.60 11.54
C SER A 135 -12.32 -31.27 12.89
N ASP A 136 -11.85 -30.52 13.90
CA ASP A 136 -11.59 -31.07 15.24
C ASP A 136 -12.86 -31.59 15.92
N ALA A 137 -13.95 -30.82 15.87
CA ALA A 137 -15.25 -31.24 16.38
C ALA A 137 -15.78 -32.46 15.60
N LEU A 138 -15.55 -32.51 14.28
CA LEU A 138 -15.97 -33.63 13.43
C LEU A 138 -15.15 -34.90 13.67
N LEU A 139 -13.87 -34.80 14.01
CA LEU A 139 -13.05 -35.97 14.38
C LEU A 139 -13.66 -36.71 15.58
N ALA A 140 -14.11 -35.96 16.59
CA ALA A 140 -14.73 -36.53 17.78
C ALA A 140 -16.06 -37.25 17.51
N THR A 141 -16.68 -37.03 16.34
CA THR A 141 -17.92 -37.72 15.93
C THR A 141 -17.67 -39.03 15.18
N GLY A 142 -16.48 -39.21 14.60
CA GLY A 142 -16.15 -40.30 13.67
C GLY A 142 -16.60 -40.09 12.23
N ILE A 143 -17.21 -38.94 11.88
CA ILE A 143 -17.73 -38.66 10.52
C ILE A 143 -16.63 -38.65 9.45
N LEU A 144 -15.40 -38.27 9.81
CA LEU A 144 -14.28 -38.16 8.88
C LEU A 144 -13.55 -39.50 8.61
N GLU A 145 -13.85 -40.55 9.38
CA GLU A 145 -13.21 -41.84 9.24
C GLU A 145 -13.41 -42.43 7.83
N GLY A 146 -12.31 -42.83 7.19
CA GLY A 146 -12.30 -43.37 5.84
C GLY A 146 -12.50 -42.33 4.72
N LYS A 147 -12.56 -41.03 5.03
CA LYS A 147 -12.75 -39.95 4.03
C LYS A 147 -11.45 -39.24 3.69
N THR A 148 -11.45 -38.56 2.54
CA THR A 148 -10.44 -37.56 2.20
C THR A 148 -10.87 -36.19 2.69
N ALA A 149 -10.05 -35.56 3.55
CA ALA A 149 -10.36 -34.28 4.17
C ALA A 149 -9.13 -33.36 4.18
N THR A 150 -9.36 -32.06 4.39
CA THR A 150 -8.32 -31.07 4.68
C THR A 150 -8.69 -30.30 5.95
N GLY A 151 -7.71 -29.59 6.53
CA GLY A 151 -7.87 -28.75 7.69
C GLY A 151 -6.76 -27.69 7.74
N PRO A 152 -6.68 -26.88 8.80
CA PRO A 152 -5.68 -25.85 8.92
C PRO A 152 -4.27 -26.41 8.78
N LEU A 153 -3.45 -25.77 7.95
CA LEU A 153 -2.13 -26.28 7.57
C LEU A 153 -1.25 -26.62 8.79
N SER A 154 -1.33 -25.78 9.84
CA SER A 154 -0.62 -26.02 11.10
C SER A 154 -1.13 -27.20 11.92
N PHE A 155 -2.36 -27.66 11.67
CA PHE A 155 -3.04 -28.76 12.37
C PHE A 155 -3.07 -30.06 11.58
N LEU A 156 -2.83 -30.04 10.26
CA LEU A 156 -2.75 -31.24 9.43
C LEU A 156 -1.78 -32.31 9.97
N PRO A 157 -0.57 -31.98 10.47
CA PRO A 157 0.30 -32.99 11.09
C PRO A 157 -0.34 -33.68 12.29
N LEU A 158 -0.99 -32.91 13.18
CA LEU A 158 -1.70 -33.44 14.34
C LEU A 158 -2.88 -34.31 13.92
N PHE A 159 -3.70 -33.86 12.97
CA PHE A 159 -4.85 -34.62 12.49
C PHE A 159 -4.47 -35.95 11.86
N ARG A 160 -3.32 -36.03 11.16
CA ARG A 160 -2.77 -37.29 10.65
C ARG A 160 -2.37 -38.27 11.75
N GLU A 161 -1.93 -37.76 12.90
CA GLU A 161 -1.53 -38.56 14.05
C GLU A 161 -2.75 -39.06 14.84
N ILE A 162 -3.70 -38.19 15.16
CA ILE A 162 -4.86 -38.53 16.00
C ILE A 162 -5.99 -39.23 15.23
N ALA A 163 -6.03 -39.11 13.90
CA ALA A 163 -7.04 -39.71 13.05
C ALA A 163 -6.42 -40.27 11.76
N PRO A 164 -5.59 -41.34 11.85
CA PRO A 164 -4.90 -41.93 10.71
C PRO A 164 -5.86 -42.59 9.70
N GLY A 165 -7.10 -42.90 10.10
CA GLY A 165 -8.13 -43.43 9.22
C GLY A 165 -8.73 -42.41 8.25
N THR A 166 -8.44 -41.12 8.41
CA THR A 166 -8.81 -40.05 7.48
C THR A 166 -7.63 -39.72 6.57
N ASN A 167 -7.86 -39.67 5.25
CA ASN A 167 -6.84 -39.28 4.28
C ASN A 167 -6.70 -37.74 4.23
N TRP A 168 -5.79 -37.20 5.05
CA TRP A 168 -5.54 -35.76 5.17
C TRP A 168 -4.65 -35.20 4.07
N VAL A 169 -5.24 -34.41 3.18
CA VAL A 169 -4.55 -33.76 2.07
C VAL A 169 -4.36 -32.26 2.30
N GLU A 170 -3.27 -31.72 1.77
CA GLU A 170 -2.99 -30.28 1.84
C GLU A 170 -3.60 -29.57 0.63
N LYS A 171 -4.87 -29.15 0.76
CA LYS A 171 -5.59 -28.40 -0.29
C LYS A 171 -6.40 -27.25 0.31
N ARG A 172 -6.72 -26.23 -0.49
CA ARG A 172 -7.59 -25.11 -0.04
C ARG A 172 -8.94 -25.64 0.46
N TRP A 173 -9.55 -26.54 -0.31
CA TRP A 173 -10.75 -27.29 0.04
C TRP A 173 -10.73 -28.67 -0.60
N VAL A 174 -11.51 -29.59 -0.04
CA VAL A 174 -11.65 -30.98 -0.50
C VAL A 174 -13.12 -31.36 -0.44
N ARG A 175 -13.58 -32.08 -1.47
CA ARG A 175 -14.86 -32.75 -1.48
C ARG A 175 -14.65 -34.26 -1.47
N ASP A 176 -15.34 -34.95 -0.57
CA ASP A 176 -15.50 -36.41 -0.57
C ASP A 176 -16.99 -36.77 -0.36
N GLY A 177 -17.66 -37.17 -1.44
CA GLY A 177 -19.09 -37.41 -1.46
C GLY A 177 -19.88 -36.14 -1.11
N LYS A 178 -20.60 -36.16 0.01
CA LYS A 178 -21.33 -34.99 0.55
C LYS A 178 -20.54 -34.18 1.57
N MET A 179 -19.35 -34.62 1.97
CA MET A 179 -18.48 -33.91 2.91
C MET A 179 -17.59 -32.94 2.15
N TRP A 180 -17.59 -31.67 2.58
CA TRP A 180 -16.70 -30.63 2.10
C TRP A 180 -15.91 -30.06 3.28
N THR A 181 -14.60 -30.00 3.14
CA THR A 181 -13.69 -29.51 4.19
C THR A 181 -12.77 -28.44 3.64
N THR A 182 -12.35 -27.47 4.46
CA THR A 182 -11.42 -26.41 4.04
C THR A 182 -10.20 -26.29 4.94
N GLY A 183 -9.11 -25.75 4.36
CA GLY A 183 -7.87 -25.51 5.09
C GLY A 183 -7.96 -24.36 6.08
N THR A 184 -8.27 -23.15 5.63
CA THR A 184 -8.25 -21.93 6.46
C THR A 184 -9.55 -21.14 6.30
N LEU A 185 -9.75 -20.12 7.16
CA LEU A 185 -10.98 -19.33 7.25
C LEU A 185 -11.50 -18.86 5.87
N LEU A 186 -10.68 -18.10 5.14
CA LEU A 186 -11.06 -17.53 3.83
C LEU A 186 -11.28 -18.58 2.73
N ASN A 187 -10.80 -19.82 2.93
CA ASN A 187 -11.05 -20.90 1.97
C ASN A 187 -12.52 -21.34 1.97
N GLY A 188 -13.29 -20.99 3.00
CA GLY A 188 -14.74 -21.20 3.02
C GLY A 188 -15.46 -20.53 1.84
N LEU A 189 -15.01 -19.33 1.45
CA LEU A 189 -15.58 -18.60 0.29
C LEU A 189 -15.24 -19.27 -1.04
N ASP A 190 -14.06 -19.86 -1.17
CA ASP A 190 -13.69 -20.62 -2.37
C ASP A 190 -14.46 -21.94 -2.45
N MET A 191 -14.59 -22.63 -1.32
CA MET A 191 -15.35 -23.87 -1.23
C MET A 191 -16.82 -23.63 -1.58
N ILE A 192 -17.45 -22.58 -1.04
CA ILE A 192 -18.86 -22.32 -1.31
C ILE A 192 -19.10 -21.92 -2.78
N ALA A 193 -18.17 -21.19 -3.41
CA ALA A 193 -18.22 -20.90 -4.83
C ALA A 193 -18.05 -22.17 -5.68
N ALA A 194 -17.14 -23.08 -5.30
CA ALA A 194 -16.97 -24.37 -5.97
C ALA A 194 -18.22 -25.25 -5.82
N PHE A 195 -18.77 -25.33 -4.61
CA PHE A 195 -20.03 -26.02 -4.31
C PHE A 195 -21.18 -25.47 -5.17
N GLY A 196 -21.36 -24.14 -5.21
CA GLY A 196 -22.39 -23.51 -6.01
C GLY A 196 -22.28 -23.82 -7.50
N ARG A 197 -21.06 -23.78 -8.06
CA ARG A 197 -20.82 -24.17 -9.46
C ARG A 197 -21.12 -25.63 -9.74
N GLU A 198 -20.86 -26.51 -8.78
CA GLU A 198 -21.08 -27.94 -8.98
C GLU A 198 -22.55 -28.33 -8.87
N VAL A 199 -23.29 -27.67 -7.98
CA VAL A 199 -24.71 -27.95 -7.77
C VAL A 199 -25.57 -27.22 -8.81
N TRP A 200 -25.38 -25.91 -8.98
CA TRP A 200 -26.25 -25.03 -9.78
C TRP A 200 -25.51 -24.24 -10.88
N GLY A 201 -24.23 -24.53 -11.10
CA GLY A 201 -23.45 -23.90 -12.16
C GLY A 201 -23.80 -24.40 -13.55
N GLY A 202 -23.23 -23.74 -14.56
CA GLY A 202 -23.46 -24.02 -15.97
C GLY A 202 -23.32 -22.75 -16.80
N GLU A 203 -23.11 -22.90 -18.10
CA GLU A 203 -23.14 -21.75 -19.00
C GLU A 203 -24.55 -21.15 -19.00
N GLY A 204 -24.65 -19.84 -18.72
CA GLY A 204 -25.93 -19.14 -18.61
C GLY A 204 -26.68 -19.34 -17.29
N SER A 205 -26.10 -19.98 -16.27
CA SER A 205 -26.77 -20.12 -14.97
C SER A 205 -26.69 -18.84 -14.11
N LEU A 206 -27.72 -18.61 -13.28
CA LEU A 206 -27.75 -17.49 -12.34
C LEU A 206 -26.55 -17.50 -11.38
N VAL A 207 -26.16 -18.68 -10.89
CA VAL A 207 -25.01 -18.81 -9.98
C VAL A 207 -23.70 -18.39 -10.67
N GLU A 208 -23.50 -18.80 -11.92
CA GLU A 208 -22.30 -18.39 -12.67
C GLU A 208 -22.31 -16.89 -13.00
N HIS A 209 -23.50 -16.31 -13.26
CA HIS A 209 -23.65 -14.87 -13.42
C HIS A 209 -23.28 -14.10 -12.14
N VAL A 210 -23.85 -14.48 -10.99
CA VAL A 210 -23.57 -13.87 -9.67
C VAL A 210 -22.09 -13.97 -9.29
N LEU A 211 -21.45 -15.11 -9.60
CA LEU A 211 -20.02 -15.30 -9.37
C LEU A 211 -19.14 -14.46 -10.30
N LYS A 212 -19.56 -14.19 -11.55
CA LYS A 212 -18.81 -13.37 -12.52
C LYS A 212 -18.94 -11.87 -12.29
N THR A 213 -20.13 -11.40 -11.94
CA THR A 213 -20.42 -9.96 -11.77
C THR A 213 -19.95 -9.39 -10.45
N GLY A 214 -19.43 -10.23 -9.54
CA GLY A 214 -18.93 -9.78 -8.24
C GLY A 214 -20.04 -9.44 -7.24
N LEU A 215 -21.29 -9.81 -7.54
CA LEU A 215 -22.40 -9.82 -6.57
C LEU A 215 -22.11 -10.79 -5.40
N CYS A 216 -21.16 -11.72 -5.57
CA CYS A 216 -20.54 -12.45 -4.49
C CYS A 216 -19.06 -12.05 -4.33
N VAL A 217 -18.58 -11.90 -3.09
CA VAL A 217 -17.18 -11.60 -2.76
C VAL A 217 -16.28 -12.70 -3.32
N HIS A 218 -15.64 -12.45 -4.46
CA HIS A 218 -14.66 -13.36 -5.06
C HIS A 218 -13.25 -12.87 -4.73
N VAL A 219 -12.48 -13.68 -4.00
CA VAL A 219 -11.02 -13.53 -3.92
C VAL A 219 -10.45 -14.13 -5.20
N ARG A 220 -9.98 -13.29 -6.14
CA ARG A 220 -9.29 -13.76 -7.36
C ARG A 220 -8.09 -14.63 -6.97
N GLY A 221 -8.15 -15.95 -7.22
CA GLY A 221 -7.00 -16.82 -6.94
C GLY A 221 -7.12 -18.32 -7.18
N ALA A 222 -8.20 -18.87 -7.73
CA ALA A 222 -8.28 -20.33 -7.98
C ALA A 222 -7.64 -20.74 -9.33
N PRO A 223 -6.74 -21.74 -9.36
CA PRO A 223 -6.22 -22.31 -10.61
C PRO A 223 -7.29 -23.13 -11.33
N LYS A 224 -7.32 -23.06 -12.67
CA LYS A 224 -8.18 -23.92 -13.51
C LYS A 224 -7.87 -25.40 -13.25
N PRO A 225 -8.86 -26.31 -13.22
CA PRO A 225 -8.61 -27.74 -13.13
C PRO A 225 -7.88 -28.21 -14.39
N ALA A 226 -6.83 -29.02 -14.20
CA ALA A 226 -6.07 -29.63 -15.28
C ALA A 226 -6.98 -30.56 -16.10
N MET A 227 -7.20 -30.24 -17.37
CA MET A 227 -7.74 -31.20 -18.33
C MET A 227 -6.70 -32.28 -18.60
N HIS A 228 -7.13 -33.53 -18.50
CA HIS A 228 -6.38 -34.70 -18.93
C HIS A 228 -5.87 -34.54 -20.37
N VAL A 229 -4.55 -34.67 -20.54
CA VAL A 229 -3.90 -34.75 -21.85
C VAL A 229 -4.00 -36.19 -22.33
N GLU A 230 -4.98 -36.48 -23.19
CA GLU A 230 -4.93 -37.67 -24.03
C GLU A 230 -4.02 -37.44 -25.23
N ARG A 231 -3.10 -38.39 -25.41
CA ARG A 231 -2.07 -38.45 -26.43
C ARG A 231 -2.72 -38.85 -27.76
N ALA A 232 -2.94 -37.91 -28.67
CA ALA A 232 -3.35 -38.21 -30.05
C ALA A 232 -2.24 -37.86 -31.06
N LYS A 233 -2.01 -38.80 -31.97
CA LYS A 233 -0.89 -38.93 -32.90
C LYS A 233 -0.95 -37.93 -34.06
N SER A 234 0.24 -37.71 -34.63
CA SER A 234 0.58 -37.09 -35.92
C SER A 234 -0.44 -37.27 -37.05
N GLY A 235 -0.80 -36.17 -37.71
CA GLY A 235 -1.54 -36.15 -38.97
C GLY A 235 -1.35 -34.82 -39.70
N VAL A 236 -1.03 -34.91 -40.99
CA VAL A 236 -0.55 -33.87 -41.92
C VAL A 236 -1.73 -33.31 -42.74
N TYR A 237 -1.95 -31.97 -42.68
CA TYR A 237 -2.67 -31.03 -43.59
C TYR A 237 -4.18 -31.27 -43.91
N PRO A 238 -5.02 -30.25 -44.28
CA PRO A 238 -4.71 -29.05 -45.06
C PRO A 238 -5.33 -27.70 -44.61
N THR A 239 -4.82 -26.65 -45.25
CA THR A 239 -5.27 -25.25 -45.22
C THR A 239 -6.74 -25.07 -45.64
N ARG A 240 -7.51 -24.32 -44.84
CA ARG A 240 -8.79 -23.71 -45.26
C ARG A 240 -8.88 -22.26 -44.75
N LYS A 241 -9.14 -21.34 -45.68
CA LYS A 241 -9.36 -19.89 -45.49
C LYS A 241 -10.74 -19.58 -44.87
N ALA A 242 -10.84 -18.36 -44.34
CA ALA A 242 -12.00 -17.59 -43.84
C ALA A 242 -12.35 -17.81 -42.36
N ALA A 243 -12.60 -16.80 -41.52
CA ALA A 243 -13.03 -15.41 -41.74
C ALA A 243 -12.34 -14.47 -40.71
N GLY A 244 -12.07 -13.22 -41.13
CA GLY A 244 -11.42 -12.22 -40.27
C GLY A 244 -12.36 -11.64 -39.21
N PRO A 245 -11.84 -11.21 -38.04
CA PRO A 245 -12.60 -10.41 -37.09
C PRO A 245 -12.58 -8.94 -37.52
N THR A 246 -13.78 -8.37 -37.61
CA THR A 246 -14.08 -6.93 -37.64
C THR A 246 -13.27 -6.16 -36.59
N PRO A 247 -12.66 -5.01 -36.96
CA PRO A 247 -11.86 -4.24 -36.02
C PRO A 247 -12.76 -3.42 -35.08
N LEU A 248 -12.67 -3.68 -33.77
CA LEU A 248 -13.02 -2.70 -32.75
C LEU A 248 -11.93 -1.63 -32.78
N GLY A 249 -12.33 -0.40 -33.11
CA GLY A 249 -11.46 0.70 -33.53
C GLY A 249 -10.58 1.31 -32.43
N TYR A 250 -9.50 0.61 -32.07
CA TYR A 250 -8.34 1.24 -31.42
C TYR A 250 -7.04 0.66 -32.01
N THR A 251 -6.54 1.29 -33.07
CA THR A 251 -5.15 1.12 -33.51
C THR A 251 -4.25 1.97 -32.63
N CYS A 252 -3.63 1.35 -31.63
CA CYS A 252 -2.52 1.95 -30.90
C CYS A 252 -1.25 1.79 -31.73
N THR A 253 -0.87 2.81 -32.49
CA THR A 253 0.47 2.91 -33.07
C THR A 253 1.41 3.50 -32.02
N VAL A 254 2.24 2.64 -31.43
CA VAL A 254 3.37 3.03 -30.58
C VAL A 254 4.45 3.61 -31.51
N ASN A 255 4.49 4.93 -31.65
CA ASN A 255 5.58 5.59 -32.37
C ASN A 255 6.82 5.70 -31.45
N GLY A 256 7.53 4.59 -31.34
CA GLY A 256 8.84 4.46 -30.70
C GLY A 256 9.77 3.63 -31.58
N SER A 257 10.01 4.07 -32.82
CA SER A 257 11.07 3.50 -33.68
C SER A 257 11.51 4.55 -34.69
N LEU A 258 12.83 4.77 -34.80
CA LEU A 258 13.45 5.63 -35.83
C LEU A 258 12.98 5.21 -37.23
N PRO A 259 12.62 6.14 -38.14
CA PRO A 259 12.58 5.85 -39.56
C PRO A 259 14.01 5.91 -40.12
N SER A 260 14.46 4.77 -40.63
CA SER A 260 15.61 4.68 -41.56
C SER A 260 15.42 5.60 -42.75
N SER A 261 16.53 6.24 -43.16
CA SER A 261 16.68 7.13 -44.31
C SER A 261 15.94 6.66 -45.57
N THR A 262 15.02 7.48 -46.08
CA THR A 262 14.87 7.72 -47.52
C THR A 262 14.27 9.10 -47.73
N ALA A 263 14.97 9.89 -48.54
CA ALA A 263 14.63 11.27 -48.83
C ALA A 263 13.30 11.37 -49.60
N ASN A 264 12.42 12.29 -49.19
CA ASN A 264 11.55 12.99 -50.13
C ASN A 264 11.15 14.35 -49.56
N ARG A 265 11.48 15.39 -50.32
CA ARG A 265 11.17 16.81 -50.09
C ARG A 265 9.66 17.05 -50.16
N SER A 266 9.09 17.77 -49.20
CA SER A 266 8.21 18.94 -49.50
C SER A 266 7.63 19.60 -48.23
N ASN A 267 7.77 20.94 -48.24
CA ASN A 267 7.01 21.98 -47.53
C ASN A 267 7.21 22.18 -46.01
N ASP A 268 8.34 22.82 -45.70
CA ASP A 268 8.53 23.69 -44.54
C ASP A 268 7.44 24.78 -44.46
N ARG A 269 6.61 24.73 -43.42
CA ARG A 269 6.04 25.95 -42.84
C ARG A 269 6.84 26.29 -41.58
N VAL A 270 7.84 27.15 -41.78
CA VAL A 270 8.55 27.85 -40.71
C VAL A 270 7.54 28.66 -39.91
N VAL A 271 7.13 28.17 -38.75
CA VAL A 271 6.52 28.99 -37.71
C VAL A 271 7.67 29.78 -37.08
N LYS A 272 7.79 31.06 -37.46
CA LYS A 272 8.75 31.99 -36.86
C LYS A 272 8.51 32.03 -35.35
N ALA A 273 9.57 31.72 -34.58
CA ALA A 273 9.62 31.95 -33.15
C ALA A 273 9.44 33.45 -32.87
N SER A 274 8.50 33.80 -31.99
CA SER A 274 8.45 35.11 -31.38
C SER A 274 9.58 35.21 -30.35
N THR A 275 10.65 35.92 -30.72
CA THR A 275 11.66 36.41 -29.78
C THR A 275 11.05 37.50 -28.90
N HIS A 276 10.36 37.11 -27.83
CA HIS A 276 10.01 38.02 -26.73
C HIS A 276 10.72 37.54 -25.45
N HIS A 277 11.77 38.26 -25.07
CA HIS A 277 12.65 38.00 -23.93
C HIS A 277 12.00 38.25 -22.53
N GLY A 278 10.69 38.06 -22.38
CA GLY A 278 9.99 38.42 -21.14
C GLY A 278 8.76 37.60 -20.76
N ASP A 279 8.41 36.56 -21.53
CA ASP A 279 7.21 35.76 -21.25
C ASP A 279 7.52 34.59 -20.29
N ASP A 280 6.68 34.43 -19.26
CA ASP A 280 6.71 33.30 -18.33
C ASP A 280 6.45 31.98 -19.06
N VAL A 281 7.43 31.07 -19.01
CA VAL A 281 7.37 29.74 -19.63
C VAL A 281 6.15 28.95 -19.13
N ILE A 282 5.81 29.08 -17.84
CA ILE A 282 4.78 28.27 -17.17
C ILE A 282 3.37 28.64 -17.65
N SER A 283 3.13 29.93 -17.91
CA SER A 283 1.91 30.43 -18.52
C SER A 283 1.68 29.93 -19.95
N GLY A 284 2.71 29.39 -20.61
CA GLY A 284 2.64 28.77 -21.94
C GLY A 284 2.26 27.29 -21.95
N LEU A 285 2.57 26.53 -20.89
CA LEU A 285 2.62 25.05 -20.91
C LEU A 285 1.28 24.32 -21.08
N PHE A 286 0.13 25.00 -20.95
CA PHE A 286 -1.20 24.37 -21.03
C PHE A 286 -2.25 25.25 -21.74
N ARG A 287 -1.84 26.08 -22.72
CA ARG A 287 -2.75 26.98 -23.46
C ARG A 287 -3.72 26.26 -24.40
N SER A 288 -3.44 25.02 -24.78
CA SER A 288 -4.37 24.18 -25.54
C SER A 288 -5.54 23.78 -24.64
N GLN A 289 -6.77 24.03 -25.12
CA GLN A 289 -7.96 23.42 -24.52
C GLN A 289 -7.74 21.91 -24.40
N PRO A 290 -8.23 21.26 -23.33
CA PRO A 290 -8.27 19.81 -23.25
C PRO A 290 -8.76 19.25 -24.58
N LYS A 291 -8.13 18.16 -25.05
CA LYS A 291 -8.76 17.32 -26.07
C LYS A 291 -10.02 16.75 -25.42
N ALA A 292 -11.07 17.55 -25.35
CA ALA A 292 -12.40 17.04 -25.16
C ALA A 292 -12.57 16.04 -26.31
N GLU A 293 -12.70 14.76 -25.98
CA GLU A 293 -13.51 13.84 -26.75
C GLU A 293 -14.86 14.55 -26.92
N LYS A 294 -14.97 15.35 -27.98
CA LYS A 294 -15.91 16.47 -28.03
C LYS A 294 -17.36 16.05 -28.23
N ASP A 295 -17.66 14.76 -28.27
CA ASP A 295 -19.04 14.30 -28.48
C ASP A 295 -19.50 13.26 -27.46
N GLU A 296 -18.75 12.19 -27.18
CA GLU A 296 -19.33 11.05 -26.45
C GLU A 296 -19.47 11.25 -24.93
N VAL A 297 -18.46 11.82 -24.25
CA VAL A 297 -18.50 12.00 -22.79
C VAL A 297 -19.47 13.13 -22.39
N MET A 298 -19.58 14.17 -23.22
CA MET A 298 -20.55 15.24 -23.01
C MET A 298 -21.98 14.75 -23.27
N GLN A 299 -22.18 13.93 -24.32
CA GLN A 299 -23.46 13.25 -24.57
C GLN A 299 -23.81 12.27 -23.45
N LEU A 300 -22.87 11.50 -22.91
CA LEU A 300 -23.10 10.58 -21.80
C LEU A 300 -23.45 11.32 -20.50
N ARG A 301 -22.81 12.46 -20.23
CA ARG A 301 -23.17 13.32 -19.08
C ARG A 301 -24.53 13.99 -19.26
N GLN A 302 -24.87 14.43 -20.47
CA GLN A 302 -26.21 14.95 -20.79
C GLN A 302 -27.28 13.85 -20.71
N LEU A 303 -26.97 12.64 -21.16
CA LEU A 303 -27.84 11.47 -21.05
C LEU A 303 -28.09 11.11 -19.59
N HIS A 304 -27.03 11.02 -18.77
CA HIS A 304 -27.17 10.79 -17.33
C HIS A 304 -27.94 11.92 -16.64
N ARG A 305 -27.71 13.20 -17.00
CA ARG A 305 -28.53 14.31 -16.48
C ARG A 305 -30.00 14.20 -16.89
N GLY A 306 -30.29 13.86 -18.14
CA GLY A 306 -31.65 13.69 -18.65
C GLY A 306 -32.41 12.55 -17.97
N ILE A 307 -31.72 11.42 -17.76
CA ILE A 307 -32.26 10.25 -17.05
C ILE A 307 -32.51 10.58 -15.58
N LEU A 308 -31.56 11.22 -14.90
CA LEU A 308 -31.68 11.57 -13.48
C LEU A 308 -32.68 12.71 -13.23
N GLN A 309 -32.95 13.56 -14.23
CA GLN A 309 -33.96 14.61 -14.17
C GLN A 309 -35.34 14.15 -14.69
N GLY A 310 -35.49 12.88 -15.09
CA GLY A 310 -36.79 12.29 -15.44
C GLY A 310 -37.44 12.81 -16.73
N ARG A 311 -36.66 13.34 -17.70
CA ARG A 311 -37.23 13.75 -19.00
C ARG A 311 -37.04 12.66 -20.05
N SER A 312 -38.16 12.09 -20.51
CA SER A 312 -38.25 11.21 -21.68
C SER A 312 -37.96 12.00 -22.95
N LEU A 313 -37.02 11.56 -23.78
CA LEU A 313 -36.82 12.06 -25.14
C LEU A 313 -37.97 11.56 -26.03
N GLY A 314 -39.00 12.39 -26.21
CA GLY A 314 -40.01 12.24 -27.25
C GLY A 314 -39.91 13.39 -28.24
N GLU A 315 -39.95 13.08 -29.53
CA GLU A 315 -40.03 14.04 -30.63
C GLU A 315 -41.23 14.98 -30.48
N GLY A 316 -40.99 16.29 -30.55
CA GLY A 316 -42.02 17.33 -30.56
C GLY A 316 -41.43 18.76 -30.53
N ASP A 317 -41.93 19.61 -31.42
CA ASP A 317 -41.50 20.98 -31.77
C ASP A 317 -41.23 21.96 -30.59
N PRO A 318 -40.37 22.99 -30.78
CA PRO A 318 -39.79 23.78 -29.71
C PRO A 318 -40.78 24.83 -29.20
N ARG A 319 -41.29 24.64 -27.97
CA ARG A 319 -41.90 25.73 -27.20
C ARG A 319 -40.94 26.21 -26.12
N THR A 320 -40.61 27.48 -26.25
CA THR A 320 -39.88 28.36 -25.34
C THR A 320 -40.21 28.12 -23.87
N LEU A 321 -39.21 27.72 -23.09
CA LEU A 321 -39.26 27.69 -21.62
C LEU A 321 -38.01 28.37 -21.06
N ILE A 322 -38.22 29.65 -20.74
CA ILE A 322 -37.63 30.47 -19.68
C ILE A 322 -36.24 30.03 -19.18
N ASP A 323 -35.27 30.78 -19.68
CA ASP A 323 -33.87 30.82 -19.30
C ASP A 323 -33.75 31.07 -17.78
N THR A 324 -33.47 30.03 -17.01
CA THR A 324 -32.85 30.19 -15.68
C THR A 324 -31.37 29.96 -15.88
N GLN A 325 -30.67 31.04 -16.21
CA GLN A 325 -29.21 31.08 -16.23
C GLN A 325 -28.69 30.78 -14.83
N SER A 326 -28.42 29.52 -14.52
CA SER A 326 -27.51 29.16 -13.43
C SER A 326 -26.09 29.30 -13.99
N SER A 327 -25.50 30.46 -13.75
CA SER A 327 -24.11 30.83 -14.07
C SER A 327 -23.11 30.01 -13.25
N VAL A 328 -23.02 28.70 -13.50
CA VAL A 328 -21.89 27.87 -13.05
C VAL A 328 -21.16 27.33 -14.28
N GLY A 329 -21.01 28.22 -15.27
CA GLY A 329 -20.34 27.99 -16.54
C GLY A 329 -19.35 29.11 -16.89
N ASP A 330 -19.06 30.01 -15.95
CA ASP A 330 -17.87 30.83 -16.09
C ASP A 330 -16.69 29.91 -15.88
N THR A 331 -16.02 29.61 -16.99
CA THR A 331 -14.62 29.20 -17.01
C THR A 331 -13.91 29.95 -15.90
N VAL A 332 -13.56 29.24 -14.82
CA VAL A 332 -12.61 29.78 -13.84
C VAL A 332 -11.39 30.11 -14.67
N ASP A 333 -11.16 31.39 -14.87
CA ASP A 333 -10.06 31.90 -15.65
C ASP A 333 -8.78 31.49 -14.91
N CYS A 334 -8.24 30.32 -15.26
CA CYS A 334 -7.14 29.62 -14.57
C CYS A 334 -5.82 30.42 -14.56
N ASN A 335 -5.82 31.61 -15.18
CA ASN A 335 -4.70 32.54 -15.22
C ASN A 335 -4.80 33.69 -14.20
N SER A 336 -5.98 33.99 -13.61
CA SER A 336 -6.17 35.25 -12.86
C SER A 336 -5.74 35.21 -11.39
N ARG A 337 -5.56 34.03 -10.79
CA ARG A 337 -5.25 33.88 -9.35
C ARG A 337 -3.83 33.38 -9.02
N SER A 338 -2.93 33.28 -10.00
CA SER A 338 -1.51 33.01 -9.72
C SER A 338 -0.75 34.33 -9.69
N SER A 339 -0.18 34.68 -8.54
CA SER A 339 0.94 35.62 -8.50
C SER A 339 1.96 35.20 -9.58
N LYS A 340 2.40 36.14 -10.42
CA LYS A 340 3.21 35.84 -11.61
C LYS A 340 4.39 34.92 -11.24
N ILE A 341 4.38 33.71 -11.79
CA ILE A 341 5.54 32.82 -11.78
C ILE A 341 6.44 33.43 -12.85
N ASN A 342 7.57 34.02 -12.48
CA ASN A 342 8.49 34.61 -13.46
C ASN A 342 9.65 33.64 -13.64
N LEU A 343 9.51 32.72 -14.60
CA LEU A 343 10.57 31.79 -14.98
C LEU A 343 10.82 31.93 -16.49
N ASN A 344 12.02 32.36 -16.86
CA ASN A 344 12.39 32.56 -18.26
C ASN A 344 12.88 31.26 -18.92
N MET A 345 13.00 31.23 -20.25
CA MET A 345 13.39 30.01 -20.97
C MET A 345 14.84 29.60 -20.69
N ASP A 346 15.75 30.55 -20.48
CA ASP A 346 17.15 30.25 -20.17
C ASP A 346 17.29 29.58 -18.79
N GLU A 347 16.52 30.03 -17.80
CA GLU A 347 16.40 29.41 -16.48
C GLU A 347 15.78 28.00 -16.60
N ALA A 348 14.80 27.81 -17.48
CA ALA A 348 14.20 26.50 -17.73
C ALA A 348 15.23 25.51 -18.31
N GLU A 349 16.07 25.95 -19.26
CA GLU A 349 17.16 25.13 -19.81
C GLU A 349 18.22 24.81 -18.76
N GLN A 350 18.59 25.77 -17.91
CA GLN A 350 19.53 25.54 -16.80
C GLN A 350 18.99 24.51 -15.80
N LEU A 351 17.71 24.58 -15.46
CA LEU A 351 17.06 23.61 -14.57
C LEU A 351 16.97 22.23 -15.22
N LEU A 352 16.72 22.14 -16.53
CA LEU A 352 16.75 20.88 -17.27
C LEU A 352 18.16 20.27 -17.27
N LEU A 353 19.20 21.08 -17.46
CA LEU A 353 20.60 20.64 -17.36
C LEU A 353 20.93 20.15 -15.95
N GLN A 354 20.44 20.82 -14.91
CA GLN A 354 20.58 20.38 -13.53
C GLN A 354 19.88 19.04 -13.30
N PHE A 355 18.66 18.86 -13.82
CA PHE A 355 17.91 17.60 -13.72
C PHE A 355 18.64 16.41 -14.34
N ARG A 356 19.39 16.60 -15.44
CA ARG A 356 20.21 15.54 -16.03
C ARG A 356 21.26 15.00 -15.06
N GLN A 357 21.78 15.82 -14.15
CA GLN A 357 22.66 15.36 -13.09
C GLN A 357 21.89 14.63 -11.99
N GLN A 358 20.65 15.06 -11.69
CA GLN A 358 19.77 14.39 -10.74
C GLN A 358 19.40 12.98 -11.21
N ARG A 359 19.25 12.75 -12.52
CA ARG A 359 18.91 11.43 -13.12
C ARG A 359 19.78 10.29 -12.60
N ALA A 360 21.06 10.52 -12.30
CA ALA A 360 21.96 9.50 -11.76
C ALA A 360 21.41 8.84 -10.48
N TYR A 361 20.63 9.57 -9.66
CA TYR A 361 20.05 9.10 -8.41
C TYR A 361 18.71 8.36 -8.57
N PHE A 362 18.05 8.50 -9.73
CA PHE A 362 16.81 7.80 -10.05
C PHE A 362 16.71 7.55 -11.56
N PRO A 363 17.40 6.51 -12.08
CA PRO A 363 17.60 6.31 -13.52
C PRO A 363 16.43 5.57 -14.20
N PHE A 364 15.18 5.95 -13.92
CA PHE A 364 13.98 5.28 -14.46
C PHE A 364 13.24 6.11 -15.52
N ILE A 365 13.79 7.26 -15.87
CA ILE A 365 13.23 8.17 -16.87
C ILE A 365 14.35 8.63 -17.78
N GLU A 366 14.18 8.39 -19.07
CA GLU A 366 15.15 8.81 -20.08
C GLU A 366 14.83 10.21 -20.61
N VAL A 367 15.78 11.13 -20.43
CA VAL A 367 15.77 12.44 -21.08
C VAL A 367 17.05 12.54 -21.93
N PRO A 368 16.96 12.35 -23.26
CA PRO A 368 18.11 12.47 -24.16
C PRO A 368 18.80 13.84 -24.09
N GLU A 369 20.13 13.86 -24.23
CA GLU A 369 20.95 15.07 -24.10
C GLU A 369 20.63 16.16 -25.14
N GLY A 370 20.09 15.77 -26.29
CA GLY A 370 19.72 16.68 -27.39
C GLY A 370 18.36 17.36 -27.23
N ILE A 371 17.57 17.04 -26.20
CA ILE A 371 16.23 17.64 -26.02
C ILE A 371 16.32 18.95 -25.23
N THR A 372 15.79 20.02 -25.80
CA THR A 372 15.69 21.35 -25.18
C THR A 372 14.39 21.52 -24.38
N ALA A 373 14.38 22.41 -23.38
CA ALA A 373 13.18 22.79 -22.63
C ALA A 373 12.07 23.30 -23.56
N VAL A 374 12.41 24.01 -24.64
CA VAL A 374 11.45 24.44 -25.68
C VAL A 374 10.76 23.24 -26.35
N SER A 375 11.53 22.21 -26.71
CA SER A 375 10.99 20.99 -27.31
C SER A 375 10.07 20.25 -26.32
N MET A 376 10.48 20.14 -25.05
CA MET A 376 9.66 19.52 -24.00
C MET A 376 8.38 20.31 -23.73
N ALA A 377 8.42 21.64 -23.76
CA ALA A 377 7.24 22.48 -23.55
C ALA A 377 6.12 22.18 -24.58
N SER A 378 6.49 21.76 -25.79
CA SER A 378 5.53 21.40 -26.84
C SER A 378 5.09 19.94 -26.81
N ARG A 379 5.98 19.00 -26.42
CA ARG A 379 5.74 17.55 -26.53
C ARG A 379 5.37 16.88 -25.21
N GLN A 380 5.92 17.36 -24.10
CA GLN A 380 5.83 16.78 -22.77
C GLN A 380 5.75 17.89 -21.70
N PRO A 381 4.70 18.75 -21.75
CA PRO A 381 4.59 19.91 -20.88
C PRO A 381 4.42 19.54 -19.39
N PHE A 382 3.80 18.40 -19.08
CA PHE A 382 3.62 17.97 -17.69
C PHE A 382 4.91 17.42 -17.09
N LEU A 383 5.68 16.63 -17.85
CA LEU A 383 7.02 16.20 -17.45
C LEU A 383 7.96 17.38 -17.28
N LEU A 384 7.95 18.36 -18.19
CA LEU A 384 8.75 19.57 -18.04
C LEU A 384 8.37 20.32 -16.75
N LEU A 385 7.08 20.51 -16.48
CA LEU A 385 6.62 21.14 -15.23
C LEU A 385 7.12 20.40 -13.99
N ALA A 386 7.09 19.06 -14.00
CA ALA A 386 7.63 18.24 -12.91
C ALA A 386 9.14 18.48 -12.73
N ILE A 387 9.92 18.43 -13.82
CA ILE A 387 11.38 18.65 -13.81
C ILE A 387 11.71 20.03 -13.24
N LEU A 388 11.07 21.10 -13.73
CA LEU A 388 11.29 22.45 -13.25
C LEU A 388 10.97 22.57 -11.75
N THR A 389 9.89 21.93 -11.29
CA THR A 389 9.49 21.95 -9.89
C THR A 389 10.52 21.26 -8.99
N VAL A 390 11.02 20.08 -9.37
CA VAL A 390 11.95 19.32 -8.52
C VAL A 390 13.37 19.86 -8.52
N SER A 391 13.80 20.53 -9.60
CA SER A 391 15.15 21.09 -9.70
C SER A 391 15.32 22.45 -8.99
N LEU A 392 14.24 23.10 -8.57
CA LEU A 392 14.24 24.43 -7.92
C LEU A 392 14.58 24.45 -6.42
N THR A 393 15.33 23.48 -5.93
CA THR A 393 15.68 23.34 -4.50
C THR A 393 16.35 24.57 -3.88
N ARG A 394 17.03 25.40 -4.70
CA ARG A 394 17.70 26.64 -4.28
C ARG A 394 16.82 27.90 -4.31
N LYS A 395 15.58 27.82 -4.80
CA LYS A 395 14.61 28.93 -4.83
C LYS A 395 13.28 28.49 -4.18
N PRO A 396 13.21 28.37 -2.84
CA PRO A 396 12.10 27.69 -2.15
C PRO A 396 10.72 28.31 -2.39
N LEU A 397 10.64 29.65 -2.46
CA LEU A 397 9.40 30.36 -2.76
C LEU A 397 8.88 30.04 -4.17
N LEU A 398 9.78 30.00 -5.17
CA LEU A 398 9.43 29.68 -6.55
C LEU A 398 9.06 28.20 -6.70
N GLN A 399 9.78 27.32 -6.01
CA GLN A 399 9.46 25.90 -5.91
C GLN A 399 8.06 25.69 -5.32
N LYS A 400 7.68 26.43 -4.28
CA LYS A 400 6.35 26.38 -3.66
C LYS A 400 5.22 26.77 -4.62
N ARG A 401 5.42 27.82 -5.43
CA ARG A 401 4.46 28.23 -6.46
C ARG A 401 4.32 27.21 -7.59
N LEU A 402 5.43 26.63 -8.03
CA LEU A 402 5.45 25.61 -9.07
C LEU A 402 4.85 24.27 -8.60
N ASP A 403 5.09 23.88 -7.35
CA ASP A 403 4.41 22.75 -6.71
C ASP A 403 2.88 22.94 -6.73
N GLU A 404 2.41 24.14 -6.39
CA GLU A 404 0.98 24.44 -6.45
C GLU A 404 0.44 24.36 -7.88
N ARG A 405 1.16 24.93 -8.85
CA ARG A 405 0.80 24.82 -10.27
C ARG A 405 0.75 23.37 -10.74
N PHE A 406 1.76 22.56 -10.39
CA PHE A 406 1.81 21.13 -10.71
C PHE A 406 0.58 20.39 -10.17
N ARG A 407 0.24 20.60 -8.88
CA ARG A 407 -0.93 19.96 -8.26
C ARG A 407 -2.26 20.43 -8.86
N ARG A 408 -2.38 21.71 -9.24
CA ARG A 408 -3.58 22.22 -9.93
C ARG A 408 -3.74 21.58 -11.31
N VAL A 409 -2.67 21.49 -12.10
CA VAL A 409 -2.70 20.82 -13.41
C VAL A 409 -3.03 19.33 -13.26
N LEU A 410 -2.44 18.66 -12.27
CA LEU A 410 -2.75 17.25 -11.97
C LEU A 410 -4.25 17.09 -11.64
N SER A 411 -4.78 17.94 -10.76
CA SER A 411 -6.20 17.92 -10.38
C SER A 411 -7.13 18.20 -11.56
N GLU A 412 -6.80 19.17 -12.40
CA GLU A 412 -7.63 19.55 -13.53
C GLU A 412 -7.55 18.50 -14.65
N ARG A 413 -6.35 18.18 -15.13
CA ARG A 413 -6.16 17.34 -16.32
C ARG A 413 -6.33 15.86 -16.03
N VAL A 414 -5.70 15.35 -14.97
CA VAL A 414 -5.72 13.91 -14.68
C VAL A 414 -6.95 13.52 -13.88
N ILE A 415 -7.34 14.29 -12.86
CA ILE A 415 -8.46 13.91 -11.99
C ILE A 415 -9.81 14.37 -12.58
N PHE A 416 -9.94 15.64 -12.98
CA PHE A 416 -11.21 16.18 -13.45
C PHE A 416 -11.52 15.80 -14.90
N TYR A 417 -10.56 15.94 -15.82
CA TYR A 417 -10.73 15.55 -17.23
C TYR A 417 -10.39 14.07 -17.50
N GLY A 418 -9.72 13.37 -16.57
CA GLY A 418 -9.39 11.95 -16.74
C GLY A 418 -8.32 11.68 -17.80
N GLU A 419 -7.49 12.69 -18.16
CA GLU A 419 -6.45 12.54 -19.18
C GLU A 419 -5.37 11.52 -18.73
N LYS A 420 -4.97 10.63 -19.64
CA LYS A 420 -3.96 9.58 -19.39
C LYS A 420 -2.95 9.59 -20.53
N SER A 421 -1.68 9.72 -20.20
CA SER A 421 -0.61 9.77 -21.20
C SER A 421 0.75 9.41 -20.57
N MET A 422 1.72 9.07 -21.42
CA MET A 422 3.11 8.87 -20.98
C MET A 422 3.72 10.13 -20.35
N ASP A 423 3.31 11.32 -20.79
CA ASP A 423 3.74 12.59 -20.20
C ASP A 423 3.29 12.70 -18.73
N TYR A 424 2.03 12.35 -18.44
CA TYR A 424 1.51 12.33 -17.07
C TYR A 424 2.20 11.29 -16.19
N VAL A 425 2.42 10.08 -16.72
CA VAL A 425 3.12 9.01 -15.99
C VAL A 425 4.55 9.42 -15.65
N GLN A 426 5.31 9.89 -16.64
CA GLN A 426 6.70 10.31 -16.43
C GLN A 426 6.78 11.53 -15.51
N GLY A 427 5.92 12.54 -15.68
CA GLY A 427 5.91 13.72 -14.82
C GLY A 427 5.53 13.41 -13.38
N LEU A 428 4.54 12.53 -13.14
CA LEU A 428 4.21 12.05 -11.80
C LEU A 428 5.38 11.27 -11.18
N LEU A 429 6.04 10.41 -11.97
CA LEU A 429 7.17 9.63 -11.50
C LEU A 429 8.37 10.52 -11.11
N VAL A 430 8.72 11.54 -11.93
CA VAL A 430 9.74 12.56 -11.57
C VAL A 430 9.35 13.27 -10.28
N TYR A 431 8.12 13.80 -10.22
CA TYR A 431 7.66 14.55 -9.05
C TYR A 431 7.69 13.70 -7.78
N MET A 432 7.34 12.42 -7.86
CA MET A 432 7.40 11.51 -6.72
C MET A 432 8.83 11.15 -6.32
N ALA A 433 9.75 11.01 -7.26
CA ALA A 433 11.15 10.69 -7.00
C ALA A 433 11.90 11.81 -6.26
N TRP A 434 11.51 13.08 -6.44
CA TRP A 434 12.11 14.25 -5.77
C TRP A 434 11.06 15.17 -5.12
N ARG A 435 10.03 14.57 -4.52
CA ARG A 435 8.91 15.33 -3.94
C ARG A 435 9.43 16.36 -2.91
N PRO A 436 9.04 17.65 -3.02
CA PRO A 436 9.48 18.68 -2.08
C PRO A 436 8.77 18.55 -0.73
N LEU A 437 9.33 17.70 0.14
CA LEU A 437 8.76 17.36 1.45
C LEU A 437 8.59 18.57 2.39
N ASN A 438 9.42 19.60 2.23
CA ASN A 438 9.41 20.84 3.01
C ASN A 438 8.18 21.71 2.78
N ILE A 439 7.49 21.60 1.63
CA ILE A 439 6.34 22.46 1.34
C ILE A 439 5.11 22.00 2.13
N ARG A 440 4.91 20.68 2.24
CA ARG A 440 3.76 20.06 2.92
C ARG A 440 4.21 18.81 3.70
N PRO A 441 4.93 19.00 4.83
CA PRO A 441 5.58 17.94 5.60
C PRO A 441 4.61 16.89 6.16
N LEU A 442 3.42 17.31 6.62
CA LEU A 442 2.42 16.42 7.24
C LEU A 442 1.36 15.90 6.24
N SER A 443 1.48 16.25 4.95
CA SER A 443 0.48 15.87 3.95
C SER A 443 0.62 14.41 3.54
N ARG A 444 -0.50 13.68 3.60
CA ARG A 444 -0.61 12.28 3.13
C ARG A 444 -0.81 12.14 1.61
N GLN A 445 -0.72 13.24 0.85
CA GLN A 445 -0.93 13.26 -0.60
C GLN A 445 0.08 12.41 -1.38
N GLY A 446 1.28 12.15 -0.84
CA GLY A 446 2.26 11.28 -1.50
C GLY A 446 1.71 9.87 -1.79
N SER A 447 0.94 9.31 -0.85
CA SER A 447 0.28 8.01 -1.05
C SER A 447 -0.87 8.10 -2.08
N GLN A 448 -1.51 9.26 -2.23
CA GLN A 448 -2.56 9.44 -3.25
C GLN A 448 -1.92 9.53 -4.64
N PHE A 449 -0.85 10.31 -4.79
CA PHE A 449 -0.17 10.48 -6.08
C PHE A 449 0.47 9.20 -6.58
N ILE A 450 1.07 8.38 -5.70
CA ILE A 450 1.59 7.07 -6.12
C ILE A 450 0.46 6.13 -6.57
N GLN A 451 -0.72 6.19 -5.96
CA GLN A 451 -1.87 5.37 -6.39
C GLN A 451 -2.45 5.86 -7.72
N ILE A 452 -2.49 7.17 -7.96
CA ILE A 452 -2.82 7.73 -9.28
C ILE A 452 -1.82 7.24 -10.34
N LEU A 453 -0.52 7.20 -10.01
CA LEU A 453 0.50 6.69 -10.91
C LEU A 453 0.33 5.19 -11.20
N VAL A 454 0.13 4.35 -10.16
CA VAL A 454 -0.08 2.89 -10.30
C VAL A 454 -1.34 2.59 -11.13
N THR A 455 -2.43 3.31 -10.89
CA THR A 455 -3.67 3.16 -11.66
C THR A 455 -3.48 3.58 -13.13
N MET A 456 -2.79 4.70 -13.38
CA MET A 456 -2.49 5.15 -14.74
C MET A 456 -1.58 4.18 -15.52
N ILE A 457 -0.56 3.60 -14.85
CA ILE A 457 0.30 2.55 -15.41
C ILE A 457 -0.53 1.32 -15.81
N SER A 458 -1.50 0.94 -14.98
CA SER A 458 -2.40 -0.18 -15.24
C SER A 458 -3.35 0.12 -16.41
N ASP A 459 -3.92 1.32 -16.46
CA ASP A 459 -4.82 1.76 -17.53
C ASP A 459 -4.13 1.80 -18.90
N LEU A 460 -2.85 2.21 -18.92
CA LEU A 460 -2.01 2.21 -20.12
C LEU A 460 -1.42 0.82 -20.45
N LYS A 461 -1.76 -0.22 -19.66
CA LYS A 461 -1.28 -1.59 -19.81
C LYS A 461 0.25 -1.71 -19.84
N LEU A 462 0.95 -0.82 -19.15
CA LEU A 462 2.42 -0.82 -19.14
C LEU A 462 2.96 -2.06 -18.42
N THR A 463 2.23 -2.60 -17.42
CA THR A 463 2.56 -3.85 -16.72
C THR A 463 2.50 -5.09 -17.61
N GLU A 464 1.70 -5.07 -18.67
CA GLU A 464 1.57 -6.17 -19.65
C GLU A 464 2.63 -6.05 -20.76
N ASN A 465 3.14 -4.84 -21.00
CA ASN A 465 4.07 -4.52 -22.08
C ASN A 465 5.54 -4.44 -21.63
N MET A 466 5.98 -5.38 -20.78
CA MET A 466 7.36 -5.44 -20.27
C MET A 466 8.43 -5.65 -21.36
N HIS A 467 8.07 -5.87 -22.62
CA HIS A 467 9.03 -5.92 -23.74
C HIS A 467 9.54 -4.53 -24.14
N ASP A 468 8.77 -3.48 -23.90
CA ASP A 468 9.17 -2.10 -24.15
C ASP A 468 10.05 -1.56 -23.00
N GLN A 469 11.15 -0.88 -23.34
CA GLN A 469 12.09 -0.36 -22.35
C GLN A 469 11.46 0.74 -21.50
N ALA A 470 10.76 1.69 -22.12
CA ALA A 470 10.14 2.80 -21.38
C ALA A 470 9.07 2.29 -20.41
N ALA A 471 8.25 1.31 -20.81
CA ALA A 471 7.28 0.66 -19.93
C ALA A 471 7.95 -0.04 -18.73
N ARG A 472 9.05 -0.77 -18.96
CA ARG A 472 9.82 -1.43 -17.88
C ARG A 472 10.40 -0.41 -16.90
N ASP A 473 11.05 0.63 -17.41
CA ASP A 473 11.73 1.63 -16.58
C ASP A 473 10.75 2.34 -15.66
N ILE A 474 9.58 2.73 -16.20
CA ILE A 474 8.48 3.31 -15.44
C ILE A 474 7.99 2.36 -14.36
N CYS A 475 7.79 1.09 -14.68
CA CYS A 475 7.32 0.10 -13.71
C CYS A 475 8.36 -0.10 -12.59
N LEU A 476 9.64 -0.25 -12.93
CA LEU A 476 10.73 -0.36 -11.95
C LEU A 476 10.76 0.87 -11.03
N GLY A 477 10.68 2.08 -11.59
CA GLY A 477 10.68 3.32 -10.82
C GLY A 477 9.46 3.46 -9.91
N CYS A 478 8.26 3.25 -10.45
CA CYS A 478 7.00 3.39 -9.72
C CYS A 478 6.89 2.37 -8.58
N PHE A 479 7.11 1.09 -8.86
CA PHE A 479 6.97 0.06 -7.82
C PHE A 479 8.09 0.14 -6.78
N SER A 480 9.28 0.65 -7.15
CA SER A 480 10.31 0.97 -6.16
C SER A 480 9.88 2.09 -5.21
N LEU A 481 9.32 3.19 -5.74
CA LEU A 481 8.82 4.28 -4.88
C LEU A 481 7.61 3.84 -4.05
N SER A 482 6.74 2.99 -4.59
CA SER A 482 5.59 2.44 -3.87
C SER A 482 6.02 1.57 -2.68
N SER A 483 7.00 0.67 -2.88
CA SER A 483 7.61 -0.12 -1.81
C SER A 483 8.20 0.79 -0.72
N LEU A 484 9.05 1.74 -1.12
CA LEU A 484 9.70 2.65 -0.18
C LEU A 484 8.71 3.46 0.66
N LEU A 485 7.66 4.01 0.04
CA LEU A 485 6.61 4.75 0.75
C LEU A 485 5.85 3.84 1.72
N SER A 486 5.57 2.59 1.34
CA SER A 486 4.88 1.63 2.20
C SER A 486 5.67 1.33 3.47
N VAL A 487 6.99 1.12 3.33
CA VAL A 487 7.92 0.91 4.47
C VAL A 487 7.99 2.14 5.36
N GLY A 488 8.09 3.35 4.79
CA GLY A 488 8.14 4.60 5.54
C GLY A 488 6.92 4.84 6.44
N PHE A 489 5.74 4.32 6.06
CA PHE A 489 4.52 4.38 6.87
C PHE A 489 4.30 3.13 7.74
N ARG A 490 5.28 2.24 7.87
CA ARG A 490 5.17 0.93 8.55
C ARG A 490 3.98 0.10 8.06
N ARG A 491 3.63 0.22 6.78
CA ARG A 491 2.61 -0.59 6.13
C ARG A 491 3.26 -1.81 5.49
N ARG A 492 2.54 -2.93 5.43
CA ARG A 492 2.95 -4.08 4.62
C ARG A 492 3.13 -3.59 3.18
N GLY A 493 4.28 -3.92 2.57
CA GLY A 493 4.50 -3.67 1.15
C GLY A 493 3.38 -4.30 0.33
N ASP A 494 2.90 -3.58 -0.69
CA ASP A 494 1.85 -4.08 -1.58
C ASP A 494 2.37 -5.34 -2.30
N ASP A 495 1.77 -6.50 -2.00
CA ASP A 495 2.13 -7.79 -2.60
C ASP A 495 2.06 -7.76 -4.13
N VAL A 496 1.14 -6.95 -4.67
CA VAL A 496 0.98 -6.75 -6.10
C VAL A 496 2.15 -5.93 -6.65
N ALA A 497 2.52 -4.82 -5.99
CA ALA A 497 3.66 -4.00 -6.36
C ALA A 497 4.98 -4.77 -6.30
N TYR A 498 5.21 -5.59 -5.25
CA TYR A 498 6.39 -6.44 -5.15
C TYR A 498 6.47 -7.45 -6.30
N LYS A 499 5.34 -8.10 -6.64
CA LYS A 499 5.28 -9.04 -7.76
C LYS A 499 5.65 -8.37 -9.08
N TYR A 500 5.13 -7.16 -9.33
CA TYR A 500 5.48 -6.42 -10.55
C TYR A 500 6.94 -5.95 -10.57
N LEU A 501 7.47 -5.47 -9.45
CA LEU A 501 8.88 -5.12 -9.34
C LEU A 501 9.78 -6.32 -9.65
N LYS A 502 9.50 -7.48 -9.04
CA LYS A 502 10.26 -8.72 -9.27
C LYS A 502 10.14 -9.20 -10.70
N GLU A 503 8.94 -9.14 -11.29
CA GLU A 503 8.72 -9.51 -12.69
C GLU A 503 9.48 -8.59 -13.66
N ALA A 504 9.49 -7.28 -13.40
CA ALA A 504 10.23 -6.31 -14.21
C ALA A 504 11.76 -6.53 -14.13
N VAL A 505 12.29 -6.83 -12.94
CA VAL A 505 13.71 -7.21 -12.77
C VAL A 505 14.01 -8.53 -13.50
N ASN A 506 13.15 -9.54 -13.38
CA ASN A 506 13.31 -10.82 -14.09
C ASN A 506 13.17 -10.66 -15.61
N ALA A 507 12.36 -9.70 -16.09
CA ALA A 507 12.24 -9.38 -17.51
C ALA A 507 13.55 -8.79 -18.05
N ASN A 508 14.20 -7.88 -17.32
CA ASN A 508 15.53 -7.37 -17.70
C ASN A 508 16.57 -8.48 -17.83
N GLN A 509 16.55 -9.49 -16.94
CA GLN A 509 17.42 -10.67 -17.05
C GLN A 509 17.12 -11.50 -18.30
N ARG A 510 15.85 -11.81 -18.55
CA ARG A 510 15.42 -12.62 -19.71
C ARG A 510 15.71 -11.95 -21.06
N LEU A 511 15.63 -10.62 -21.10
CA LEU A 511 15.87 -9.82 -22.30
C LEU A 511 17.35 -9.46 -22.50
N TYR A 512 18.26 -10.02 -21.70
CA TYR A 512 19.71 -9.77 -21.76
C TYR A 512 20.07 -8.28 -21.83
N GLN A 513 19.31 -7.45 -21.10
CA GLN A 513 19.57 -6.02 -21.03
C GLN A 513 20.97 -5.77 -20.44
N PRO A 514 21.66 -4.68 -20.84
CA PRO A 514 22.95 -4.34 -20.28
C PRO A 514 22.84 -4.25 -18.76
N TYR A 515 23.82 -4.82 -18.06
CA TYR A 515 23.86 -4.82 -16.60
C TYR A 515 24.34 -3.45 -16.10
N ASP A 516 23.48 -2.45 -16.26
CA ASP A 516 23.73 -1.05 -15.93
C ASP A 516 23.38 -0.73 -14.47
N GLU A 517 23.59 0.53 -14.07
CA GLU A 517 23.31 1.04 -12.73
C GLU A 517 21.83 0.96 -12.38
N GLN A 518 20.94 1.16 -13.35
CA GLN A 518 19.49 1.05 -13.16
C GLN A 518 19.12 -0.39 -12.78
N PHE A 519 19.69 -1.37 -13.47
CA PHE A 519 19.45 -2.77 -13.20
C PHE A 519 20.04 -3.20 -11.86
N GLN A 520 21.26 -2.74 -11.53
CA GLN A 520 21.88 -2.91 -10.20
C GLN A 520 20.98 -2.36 -9.09
N LEU A 521 20.54 -1.12 -9.23
CA LEU A 521 19.71 -0.43 -8.25
C LEU A 521 18.34 -1.12 -8.08
N SER A 522 17.78 -1.64 -9.16
CA SER A 522 16.51 -2.40 -9.12
C SER A 522 16.67 -3.74 -8.40
N LYS A 523 17.78 -4.46 -8.64
CA LYS A 523 18.07 -5.72 -7.94
C LYS A 523 18.29 -5.51 -6.44
N LEU A 524 19.04 -4.49 -6.06
CA LEU A 524 19.20 -4.10 -4.65
C LEU A 524 17.88 -3.69 -4.00
N HIS A 525 16.97 -3.07 -4.75
CA HIS A 525 15.65 -2.71 -4.23
C HIS A 525 14.74 -3.93 -4.01
N VAL A 526 14.86 -4.98 -4.83
CA VAL A 526 14.20 -6.27 -4.55
C VAL A 526 14.71 -6.86 -3.24
N LEU A 527 16.02 -6.82 -2.99
CA LEU A 527 16.61 -7.26 -1.71
C LEU A 527 16.11 -6.42 -0.53
N PHE A 528 16.01 -5.10 -0.70
CA PHE A 528 15.42 -4.20 0.31
C PHE A 528 14.02 -4.66 0.71
N GLU A 529 13.17 -4.91 -0.28
CA GLU A 529 11.79 -5.35 -0.05
C GLU A 529 11.75 -6.75 0.61
N GLU A 530 12.64 -7.67 0.22
CA GLU A 530 12.73 -8.98 0.87
C GLU A 530 13.15 -8.89 2.35
N ILE A 531 14.09 -8.01 2.71
CA ILE A 531 14.48 -7.76 4.11
C ILE A 531 13.30 -7.19 4.90
N MET A 532 12.59 -6.20 4.35
CA MET A 532 11.44 -5.58 5.02
C MET A 532 10.29 -6.57 5.21
N ARG A 533 10.06 -7.46 4.24
CA ARG A 533 9.04 -8.53 4.35
C ARG A 533 9.43 -9.60 5.36
N CYS A 534 10.71 -9.94 5.51
CA CYS A 534 11.18 -10.86 6.56
C CYS A 534 10.79 -10.39 7.97
N GLN A 535 10.83 -9.08 8.24
CA GLN A 535 10.39 -8.51 9.52
C GLN A 535 8.92 -8.84 9.84
N MET A 536 8.06 -8.84 8.81
CA MET A 536 6.63 -9.07 8.96
C MET A 536 6.27 -10.57 8.97
N GLU A 537 6.96 -11.38 8.16
CA GLU A 537 6.71 -12.83 8.02
C GLU A 537 7.20 -13.66 9.21
N CYS A 538 8.27 -13.22 9.88
CA CYS A 538 8.80 -13.90 11.07
C CYS A 538 8.08 -13.52 12.37
N SER A 539 7.31 -12.43 12.39
CA SER A 539 6.55 -11.98 13.56
C SER A 539 5.53 -13.01 14.10
N PRO A 540 4.69 -13.67 13.27
CA PRO A 540 3.62 -14.58 13.73
C PRO A 540 4.04 -16.03 14.08
N LEU A 541 5.32 -16.40 13.99
CA LEU A 541 5.77 -17.77 14.26
C LEU A 541 5.72 -18.09 15.78
N LYS A 542 4.88 -19.07 16.16
CA LYS A 542 4.63 -19.47 17.56
C LYS A 542 5.75 -20.29 18.22
N CYS A 543 6.59 -21.00 17.45
CA CYS A 543 7.68 -21.83 17.99
C CYS A 543 9.02 -21.05 17.98
N PRO A 544 9.65 -20.79 19.14
CA PRO A 544 10.88 -19.98 19.22
C PRO A 544 12.06 -20.58 18.45
N ILE A 545 12.23 -21.91 18.51
CA ILE A 545 13.36 -22.62 17.90
C ILE A 545 13.24 -22.62 16.37
N THR A 546 12.06 -22.98 15.84
CA THR A 546 11.80 -22.97 14.39
C THR A 546 11.76 -21.55 13.83
N LYS A 547 11.31 -20.56 14.62
CA LYS A 547 11.38 -19.12 14.30
C LYS A 547 12.82 -18.66 14.19
N GLN A 548 13.67 -19.00 15.16
CA GLN A 548 15.07 -18.63 15.17
C GLN A 548 15.87 -19.31 14.05
N GLN A 549 15.69 -20.61 13.81
CA GLN A 549 16.40 -21.33 12.73
C GLN A 549 16.03 -20.81 11.34
N ARG A 550 14.73 -20.70 11.01
CA ARG A 550 14.28 -20.16 9.70
C ARG A 550 14.71 -18.71 9.51
N PHE A 551 14.72 -17.94 10.60
CA PHE A 551 15.19 -16.57 10.60
C PHE A 551 16.70 -16.50 10.31
N GLU A 552 17.52 -17.29 11.02
CA GLU A 552 18.97 -17.37 10.82
C GLU A 552 19.29 -17.82 9.38
N GLU A 553 18.61 -18.84 8.85
CA GLU A 553 18.75 -19.29 7.46
C GLU A 553 18.40 -18.19 6.44
N LYS A 554 17.28 -17.50 6.62
CA LYS A 554 16.86 -16.43 5.69
C LYS A 554 17.77 -15.21 5.78
N MET A 555 18.21 -14.86 6.99
CA MET A 555 19.18 -13.78 7.22
C MET A 555 20.52 -14.07 6.55
N GLU A 556 21.06 -15.30 6.70
CA GLU A 556 22.29 -15.72 6.04
C GLU A 556 22.13 -15.80 4.51
N SER A 557 20.96 -16.23 4.01
CA SER A 557 20.65 -16.17 2.58
C SER A 557 20.71 -14.74 2.05
N LEU A 558 20.13 -13.76 2.76
CA LEU A 558 20.14 -12.35 2.37
C LEU A 558 21.56 -11.75 2.45
N ARG A 559 22.34 -12.10 3.49
CA ARG A 559 23.75 -11.71 3.60
C ARG A 559 24.57 -12.25 2.42
N LEU A 560 24.40 -13.53 2.10
CA LEU A 560 25.12 -14.17 1.02
C LEU A 560 24.77 -13.55 -0.33
N GLU A 561 23.49 -13.28 -0.59
CA GLU A 561 23.07 -12.65 -1.84
C GLU A 561 23.66 -11.24 -2.00
N LEU A 562 23.71 -10.45 -0.92
CA LEU A 562 24.37 -9.14 -0.93
C LEU A 562 25.89 -9.27 -1.11
N GLN A 563 26.54 -10.24 -0.45
CA GLN A 563 27.97 -10.49 -0.65
C GLN A 563 28.30 -10.96 -2.08
N ILE A 564 27.45 -11.79 -2.68
CA ILE A 564 27.59 -12.20 -4.08
C ILE A 564 27.49 -10.96 -4.97
N PHE A 565 26.49 -10.11 -4.74
CA PHE A 565 26.37 -8.84 -5.45
C PHE A 565 27.66 -8.00 -5.33
N GLU A 566 28.23 -7.87 -4.12
CA GLU A 566 29.47 -7.13 -3.90
C GLU A 566 30.69 -7.75 -4.58
N ARG A 567 30.83 -9.08 -4.58
CA ARG A 567 31.95 -9.75 -5.25
C ARG A 567 31.88 -9.64 -6.77
N VAL A 568 30.67 -9.71 -7.33
CA VAL A 568 30.47 -9.59 -8.78
C VAL A 568 30.68 -8.15 -9.25
N HIS A 569 30.39 -7.16 -8.40
CA HIS A 569 30.41 -5.75 -8.81
C HIS A 569 31.57 -4.93 -8.21
N GLY A 570 32.32 -5.49 -7.26
CA GLY A 570 33.53 -4.94 -6.65
C GLY A 570 33.32 -3.59 -5.93
N PRO A 571 34.22 -3.20 -5.01
CA PRO A 571 34.27 -1.82 -4.54
C PRO A 571 34.90 -0.98 -5.66
N SER A 572 34.09 -0.49 -6.60
CA SER A 572 34.56 0.57 -7.49
C SER A 572 34.80 1.81 -6.63
N THR A 573 36.05 2.01 -6.21
CA THR A 573 36.58 3.16 -5.46
C THR A 573 36.50 4.49 -6.23
N ASN A 574 35.62 4.57 -7.24
CA ASN A 574 35.48 5.73 -8.10
C ASN A 574 34.34 6.62 -7.58
N THR A 575 34.65 7.90 -7.37
CA THR A 575 33.73 8.98 -6.99
C THR A 575 32.80 9.39 -8.16
N ASN A 576 32.41 8.44 -9.01
CA ASN A 576 31.47 8.68 -10.08
C ASN A 576 30.08 8.90 -9.47
N ILE A 577 29.37 9.94 -9.92
CA ILE A 577 28.05 10.34 -9.39
C ILE A 577 27.05 9.19 -9.41
N HIS A 578 27.21 8.35 -10.41
CA HIS A 578 26.48 7.16 -10.77
C HIS A 578 26.59 5.98 -9.78
N ILE A 579 27.68 5.90 -9.03
CA ILE A 579 27.94 4.79 -8.09
C ILE A 579 27.33 5.08 -6.71
N VAL A 580 27.15 6.37 -6.37
CA VAL A 580 26.69 6.80 -5.05
C VAL A 580 25.36 6.16 -4.62
N PRO A 581 24.29 6.15 -5.44
CA PRO A 581 23.00 5.59 -5.04
C PRO A 581 23.06 4.07 -4.80
N VAL A 582 23.82 3.37 -5.63
CA VAL A 582 24.03 1.91 -5.51
C VAL A 582 24.75 1.61 -4.19
N HIS A 583 25.85 2.30 -3.91
CA HIS A 583 26.63 2.07 -2.70
C HIS A 583 25.89 2.47 -1.43
N LEU A 584 25.15 3.59 -1.47
CA LEU A 584 24.34 4.03 -0.35
C LEU A 584 23.26 2.98 0.01
N LEU A 585 22.61 2.42 -1.02
CA LEU A 585 21.62 1.36 -0.82
C LEU A 585 22.28 0.07 -0.30
N GLN A 586 23.44 -0.33 -0.81
CA GLN A 586 24.19 -1.49 -0.29
C GLN A 586 24.49 -1.36 1.20
N LEU A 587 25.04 -0.22 1.64
CA LEU A 587 25.35 0.02 3.05
C LEU A 587 24.09 0.03 3.91
N SER A 588 23.00 0.64 3.43
CA SER A 588 21.72 0.62 4.16
C SER A 588 21.15 -0.80 4.29
N LEU A 589 21.28 -1.65 3.25
CA LEU A 589 20.89 -3.07 3.33
C LEU A 589 21.71 -3.82 4.38
N LYS A 590 23.03 -3.58 4.47
CA LYS A 590 23.87 -4.18 5.52
C LYS A 590 23.39 -3.81 6.92
N VAL A 591 23.10 -2.53 7.16
CA VAL A 591 22.51 -2.05 8.42
C VAL A 591 21.21 -2.78 8.71
N HIS A 592 20.28 -2.83 7.75
CA HIS A 592 18.98 -3.45 7.98
C HIS A 592 19.05 -4.96 8.19
N ILE A 593 19.96 -5.67 7.51
CA ILE A 593 20.22 -7.10 7.76
C ILE A 593 20.81 -7.31 9.16
N ALA A 594 21.78 -6.48 9.57
CA ALA A 594 22.38 -6.55 10.91
C ALA A 594 21.38 -6.22 12.03
N LEU A 595 20.38 -5.38 11.74
CA LEU A 595 19.33 -5.00 12.69
C LEU A 595 18.23 -6.07 12.87
N LEU A 596 18.07 -6.99 11.91
CA LEU A 596 16.97 -7.97 11.93
C LEU A 596 16.84 -8.77 13.25
N PRO A 597 17.93 -9.25 13.91
CA PRO A 597 17.83 -9.98 15.17
C PRO A 597 17.12 -9.17 16.26
N PHE A 598 17.36 -7.87 16.32
CA PHE A 598 16.80 -6.97 17.34
C PHE A 598 15.34 -6.61 17.11
N ARG A 599 14.83 -6.76 15.87
CA ARG A 599 13.44 -6.47 15.52
C ARG A 599 12.51 -7.68 15.57
N ILE A 600 13.06 -8.89 15.40
CA ILE A 600 12.28 -10.13 15.20
C ILE A 600 12.35 -11.06 16.41
N LEU A 601 13.49 -11.11 17.10
CA LEU A 601 13.69 -11.97 18.25
C LEU A 601 13.32 -11.20 19.52
N ASP A 602 12.43 -11.80 20.31
CA ASP A 602 11.99 -11.27 21.61
C ASP A 602 13.06 -11.59 22.66
N PRO A 603 13.71 -10.60 23.29
CA PRO A 603 14.83 -10.83 24.21
C PRO A 603 14.30 -11.18 25.60
N ARG A 604 13.46 -12.22 25.69
CA ARG A 604 13.03 -12.76 26.98
C ARG A 604 14.20 -13.49 27.65
N PRO A 605 14.40 -13.30 28.96
CA PRO A 605 15.58 -13.79 29.70
C PRO A 605 15.72 -15.32 29.69
N SER A 606 14.66 -16.07 29.38
CA SER A 606 14.69 -17.53 29.25
C SER A 606 15.29 -18.05 27.93
N SER A 607 15.57 -17.17 26.94
CA SER A 607 16.12 -17.53 25.61
C SER A 607 17.53 -17.01 25.35
N ILE A 608 18.12 -16.19 26.24
CA ILE A 608 19.47 -15.63 26.06
C ILE A 608 20.48 -16.62 26.61
N THR A 609 20.77 -17.69 25.87
CA THR A 609 21.81 -18.66 26.24
C THR A 609 23.24 -18.14 26.01
N ASN A 610 23.43 -16.97 25.40
CA ASN A 610 24.75 -16.33 25.22
C ASN A 610 24.61 -14.79 25.11
N LEU A 611 24.86 -14.08 26.22
CA LEU A 611 24.87 -12.61 26.28
C LEU A 611 26.00 -12.01 25.41
N ASP A 612 27.16 -12.66 25.36
CA ASP A 612 28.30 -12.23 24.55
C ASP A 612 27.94 -12.18 23.06
N ARG A 613 27.23 -13.19 22.56
CA ARG A 613 26.75 -13.26 21.17
C ARG A 613 25.80 -12.10 20.82
N PHE A 614 25.03 -11.61 21.79
CA PHE A 614 24.10 -10.49 21.61
C PHE A 614 24.85 -9.15 21.54
N VAL A 615 25.89 -8.97 22.37
CA VAL A 615 26.79 -7.81 22.30
C VAL A 615 27.59 -7.81 21.00
N ASP A 616 28.07 -8.97 20.54
CA ASP A 616 28.76 -9.10 19.25
C ASP A 616 27.86 -8.72 18.07
N GLN A 617 26.60 -9.17 18.08
CA GLN A 617 25.59 -8.77 17.09
C GLN A 617 25.32 -7.25 17.13
N GLY A 618 25.25 -6.67 18.33
CA GLY A 618 25.06 -5.22 18.51
C GLY A 618 26.25 -4.44 17.96
N THR A 619 27.47 -4.91 18.25
CA THR A 619 28.73 -4.31 17.79
C THR A 619 28.88 -4.40 16.27
N SER A 620 28.49 -5.54 15.68
CA SER A 620 28.42 -5.69 14.22
C SER A 620 27.43 -4.69 13.61
N CYS A 621 26.21 -4.58 14.16
CA CYS A 621 25.22 -3.61 13.69
C CYS A 621 25.71 -2.15 13.82
N ALA A 622 26.32 -1.79 14.96
CA ALA A 622 26.89 -0.46 15.18
C ALA A 622 28.03 -0.15 14.19
N THR A 623 28.80 -1.17 13.79
CA THR A 623 29.86 -1.03 12.79
C THR A 623 29.27 -0.75 11.40
N GLU A 624 28.23 -1.47 10.98
CA GLU A 624 27.56 -1.20 9.70
C GLU A 624 26.90 0.20 9.68
N ILE A 625 26.29 0.62 10.80
CA ILE A 625 25.71 1.97 10.95
C ILE A 625 26.80 3.03 10.78
N ARG A 626 27.95 2.84 11.45
CA ARG A 626 29.11 3.72 11.32
C ARG A 626 29.63 3.79 9.89
N SER A 627 29.80 2.65 9.22
CA SER A 627 30.25 2.62 7.82
C SER A 627 29.28 3.37 6.89
N PHE A 628 27.97 3.26 7.12
CA PHE A 628 26.98 4.06 6.40
C PHE A 628 27.19 5.56 6.62
N PHE A 629 27.32 6.02 7.87
CA PHE A 629 27.51 7.44 8.17
C PHE A 629 28.85 8.00 7.67
N GLU A 630 29.94 7.24 7.81
CA GLU A 630 31.25 7.61 7.28
C GLU A 630 31.20 7.79 5.77
N TYR A 631 30.57 6.87 5.04
CA TYR A 631 30.38 7.01 3.60
C TYR A 631 29.45 8.18 3.27
N PHE A 632 28.29 8.30 3.92
CA PHE A 632 27.33 9.38 3.67
C PHE A 632 27.97 10.75 3.88
N LEU A 633 28.79 10.90 4.91
CA LEU A 633 29.54 12.11 5.19
C LEU A 633 30.76 12.26 4.25
N SER A 634 31.33 11.21 3.69
CA SER A 634 32.38 11.35 2.67
C SER A 634 31.86 11.99 1.36
N ILE A 635 30.55 11.87 1.08
CA ILE A 635 29.93 12.43 -0.13
C ILE A 635 30.02 13.98 -0.10
N PRO A 636 30.47 14.63 -1.19
CA PRO A 636 30.50 16.08 -1.28
C PRO A 636 29.10 16.70 -1.12
N GLN A 637 29.00 17.76 -0.30
CA GLN A 637 27.72 18.40 0.06
C GLN A 637 26.89 18.83 -1.16
N GLY A 638 27.53 19.30 -2.24
CA GLY A 638 26.85 19.69 -3.48
C GLY A 638 26.05 18.56 -4.15
N ARG A 639 26.41 17.29 -3.89
CA ARG A 639 25.68 16.13 -4.41
C ARG A 639 24.33 15.90 -3.73
N TYR A 640 24.13 16.41 -2.50
CA TYR A 640 22.87 16.25 -1.78
C TYR A 640 21.70 16.96 -2.47
N LEU A 641 21.99 17.92 -3.37
CA LEU A 641 20.99 18.59 -4.22
C LEU A 641 20.37 17.66 -5.26
N SER A 642 21.02 16.53 -5.53
CA SER A 642 20.57 15.53 -6.51
C SER A 642 19.89 14.33 -5.87
N PHE A 643 19.95 14.20 -4.54
CA PHE A 643 19.41 13.05 -3.82
C PHE A 643 17.90 12.93 -4.03
N SER A 644 17.48 11.74 -4.41
CA SER A 644 16.08 11.37 -4.53
C SER A 644 15.48 11.09 -3.15
N VAL A 645 14.15 10.96 -3.10
CA VAL A 645 13.43 10.49 -1.90
C VAL A 645 13.99 9.15 -1.41
N ARG A 646 14.47 8.29 -2.32
CA ARG A 646 15.11 7.01 -1.95
C ARG A 646 16.33 7.20 -1.06
N ASP A 647 17.23 8.09 -1.46
CA ASP A 647 18.50 8.33 -0.78
C ASP A 647 18.27 8.95 0.60
N TRP A 648 17.36 9.93 0.67
CA TRP A 648 16.91 10.52 1.93
C TRP A 648 16.24 9.48 2.84
N CYS A 649 15.42 8.59 2.29
CA CYS A 649 14.82 7.51 3.06
C CYS A 649 15.86 6.54 3.60
N GLN A 650 16.93 6.20 2.86
CA GLN A 650 18.00 5.34 3.39
C GLN A 650 18.65 5.97 4.63
N LEU A 651 18.94 7.28 4.59
CA LEU A 651 19.46 8.00 5.75
C LEU A 651 18.49 7.96 6.93
N ILE A 652 17.21 8.27 6.71
CA ILE A 652 16.19 8.28 7.78
C ILE A 652 16.03 6.89 8.40
N LEU A 653 16.00 5.84 7.59
CA LEU A 653 15.88 4.46 8.05
C LEU A 653 17.12 4.01 8.82
N THR A 654 18.33 4.44 8.42
CA THR A 654 19.57 4.17 9.17
C THR A 654 19.61 4.94 10.50
N ILE A 655 19.15 6.20 10.55
CA ILE A 655 19.00 6.94 11.83
C ILE A 655 18.02 6.21 12.76
N SER A 656 16.90 5.72 12.22
CA SER A 656 15.94 4.91 12.99
C SER A 656 16.57 3.61 13.48
N ALA A 657 17.37 2.92 12.66
CA ALA A 657 18.09 1.71 13.06
C ALA A 657 19.10 1.99 14.19
N ALA A 658 19.80 3.11 14.14
CA ALA A 658 20.70 3.54 15.19
C ALA A 658 19.95 3.84 16.49
N SER A 659 18.78 4.50 16.41
CA SER A 659 17.90 4.74 17.56
C SER A 659 17.44 3.44 18.20
N ASP A 660 17.03 2.45 17.40
CA ASP A 660 16.62 1.13 17.89
C ASP A 660 17.72 0.48 18.74
N ILE A 661 19.00 0.53 18.32
CA ILE A 661 20.12 -0.04 19.08
C ILE A 661 20.48 0.82 20.31
N CYS A 662 20.54 2.14 20.13
CA CYS A 662 20.93 3.07 21.18
C CYS A 662 19.96 3.07 22.36
N PHE A 663 18.65 2.91 22.13
CA PHE A 663 17.62 3.04 23.17
C PHE A 663 16.92 1.73 23.53
N LEU A 664 17.39 0.58 23.04
CA LEU A 664 16.86 -0.74 23.40
C LEU A 664 17.00 -1.01 24.90
N SER A 665 15.90 -1.18 25.64
CA SER A 665 15.94 -1.43 27.09
C SER A 665 15.24 -2.74 27.44
N PHE A 666 15.90 -3.59 28.24
CA PHE A 666 15.34 -4.84 28.79
C PHE A 666 15.26 -4.76 30.32
N ALA A 667 14.28 -5.46 30.91
CA ALA A 667 14.02 -5.46 32.35
C ALA A 667 15.18 -5.99 33.21
N SER A 668 16.20 -6.64 32.62
CA SER A 668 17.40 -7.15 33.30
C SER A 668 18.65 -6.91 32.44
N MET A 669 19.13 -5.66 32.35
CA MET A 669 20.31 -5.34 31.55
C MET A 669 21.61 -5.66 32.29
N SER A 670 22.53 -6.33 31.60
CA SER A 670 23.92 -6.52 32.05
C SER A 670 24.72 -5.21 31.92
N PRO A 671 25.64 -4.90 32.85
CA PRO A 671 26.52 -3.74 32.77
C PRO A 671 27.23 -3.57 31.41
N ILE A 672 27.61 -4.69 30.78
CA ILE A 672 28.33 -4.73 29.50
C ILE A 672 27.50 -4.12 28.36
N TRP A 673 26.19 -4.37 28.33
CA TRP A 673 25.31 -3.82 27.29
C TRP A 673 25.09 -2.33 27.49
N THR A 674 24.95 -1.88 28.75
CA THR A 674 24.83 -0.47 29.09
C THR A 674 26.07 0.31 28.64
N ASP A 675 27.27 -0.23 28.88
CA ASP A 675 28.53 0.38 28.43
C ASP A 675 28.61 0.44 26.90
N PHE A 676 28.23 -0.64 26.20
CA PHE A 676 28.12 -0.66 24.75
C PHE A 676 27.15 0.42 24.23
N GLN A 677 25.99 0.59 24.86
CA GLN A 677 25.00 1.60 24.48
C GLN A 677 25.49 3.02 24.69
N ILE A 678 26.15 3.30 25.81
CA ILE A 678 26.72 4.63 26.09
C ILE A 678 27.77 4.98 25.03
N ASN A 679 28.67 4.05 24.72
CA ASN A 679 29.69 4.23 23.68
C ASN A 679 29.07 4.39 22.28
N THR A 680 28.03 3.64 21.96
CA THR A 680 27.34 3.75 20.67
C THR A 680 26.56 5.06 20.55
N ARG A 681 25.91 5.51 21.63
CA ARG A 681 25.20 6.81 21.69
C ARG A 681 26.15 7.99 21.50
N SER A 682 27.30 7.98 22.17
CA SER A 682 28.29 9.05 22.03
C SER A 682 28.88 9.11 20.62
N GLY A 683 29.16 7.96 20.00
CA GLY A 683 29.58 7.89 18.59
C GLY A 683 28.51 8.41 17.63
N MET A 684 27.24 8.02 17.84
CA MET A 684 26.12 8.48 17.02
C MET A 684 25.90 9.99 17.12
N LEU A 685 26.07 10.58 18.30
CA LEU A 685 25.93 12.01 18.53
C LEU A 685 26.83 12.82 17.58
N ILE A 686 28.10 12.42 17.43
CA ILE A 686 29.07 13.08 16.54
C ILE A 686 28.58 13.08 15.08
N TYR A 687 28.02 11.96 14.61
CA TYR A 687 27.50 11.86 13.25
C TYR A 687 26.26 12.73 13.05
N LEU A 688 25.35 12.75 14.02
CA LEU A 688 24.14 13.58 13.97
C LEU A 688 24.46 15.07 14.02
N GLU A 689 25.43 15.49 14.85
CA GLU A 689 25.90 16.89 14.91
C GLU A 689 26.56 17.30 13.60
N SER A 690 27.42 16.44 13.05
CA SER A 690 28.08 16.65 11.75
C SER A 690 27.04 16.79 10.63
N LEU A 691 25.97 16.00 10.68
CA LEU A 691 24.88 16.06 9.72
C LEU A 691 24.06 17.35 9.89
N SER A 692 23.69 17.73 11.11
CA SER A 692 22.97 18.99 11.39
C SER A 692 23.77 20.20 10.91
N HIS A 693 25.09 20.23 11.18
CA HIS A 693 25.98 21.28 10.68
C HIS A 693 26.00 21.35 9.14
N ARG A 694 26.02 20.21 8.45
CA ARG A 694 25.95 20.17 6.98
C ARG A 694 24.61 20.66 6.44
N MET A 695 23.50 20.26 7.06
CA MET A 695 22.17 20.72 6.66
C MET A 695 22.04 22.24 6.83
N SER A 696 22.56 22.79 7.93
CA SER A 696 22.65 24.23 8.16
C SER A 696 23.44 24.96 7.06
N ARG A 697 24.59 24.42 6.65
CA ARG A 697 25.41 25.00 5.56
C ARG A 697 24.79 24.90 4.17
N LEU A 698 23.97 23.88 3.94
CA LEU A 698 23.29 23.65 2.66
C LEU A 698 22.03 24.50 2.51
N SER A 699 21.35 24.80 3.61
CA SER A 699 20.18 25.67 3.66
C SER A 699 20.50 27.06 3.09
N VAL A 700 19.63 27.54 2.21
CA VAL A 700 19.62 28.93 1.71
C VAL A 700 18.62 29.80 2.46
N THR A 701 17.81 29.20 3.33
CA THR A 701 16.74 29.85 4.07
C THR A 701 17.29 30.91 5.03
N LYS A 702 16.77 32.14 4.93
CA LYS A 702 16.98 33.20 5.92
C LYS A 702 15.76 33.35 6.83
N ALA A 703 15.93 34.01 7.97
CA ALA A 703 14.83 34.27 8.91
C ALA A 703 13.67 35.02 8.20
N GLY A 704 12.46 34.46 8.27
CA GLY A 704 11.24 35.00 7.65
C GLY A 704 11.01 34.62 6.18
N GLU A 705 11.93 33.90 5.53
CA GLU A 705 11.75 33.40 4.15
C GLU A 705 11.13 31.98 4.11
N THR A 706 10.62 31.57 2.95
CA THR A 706 10.09 30.20 2.77
C THR A 706 11.19 29.16 3.05
N PRO A 707 10.98 28.22 3.98
CA PRO A 707 12.01 27.27 4.34
C PRO A 707 12.25 26.19 3.28
N ASP A 708 13.52 25.91 3.02
CA ASP A 708 13.98 24.84 2.14
C ASP A 708 14.04 23.46 2.86
N VAL A 709 14.35 22.44 2.07
CA VAL A 709 14.42 21.04 2.54
C VAL A 709 15.52 20.82 3.56
N TYR A 710 16.66 21.50 3.46
CA TYR A 710 17.77 21.34 4.39
C TYR A 710 17.49 22.03 5.72
N TYR A 711 16.80 23.18 5.71
CA TYR A 711 16.31 23.81 6.95
C TYR A 711 15.33 22.88 7.69
N MET A 712 14.40 22.24 6.98
CA MET A 712 13.51 21.22 7.55
C MET A 712 14.31 20.05 8.15
N PHE A 713 15.26 19.48 7.41
CA PHE A 713 16.08 18.36 7.90
C PHE A 713 16.93 18.76 9.11
N LYS A 714 17.49 19.97 9.15
CA LYS A 714 18.19 20.50 10.32
C LYS A 714 17.26 20.51 11.54
N SER A 715 16.07 21.11 11.44
CA SER A 715 15.11 21.16 12.56
C SER A 715 14.69 19.77 13.04
N VAL A 716 14.53 18.80 12.13
CA VAL A 716 14.28 17.40 12.51
C VAL A 716 15.48 16.82 13.27
N LEU A 717 16.70 17.05 12.79
CA LEU A 717 17.91 16.56 13.44
C LEU A 717 18.14 17.20 14.81
N ASP A 718 17.81 18.48 15.00
CA ASP A 718 17.94 19.15 16.29
C ASP A 718 17.01 18.52 17.35
N ILE A 719 15.79 18.11 16.95
CA ILE A 719 14.88 17.34 17.82
C ILE A 719 15.45 15.95 18.12
N VAL A 720 16.06 15.28 17.13
CA VAL A 720 16.68 13.96 17.36
C VAL A 720 17.89 14.11 18.28
N LEU A 721 18.74 15.12 18.07
CA LEU A 721 19.96 15.36 18.85
C LEU A 721 19.67 15.51 20.35
N SER A 722 18.60 16.22 20.73
CA SER A 722 18.22 16.39 22.13
C SER A 722 17.91 15.07 22.85
N THR A 723 17.55 14.01 22.12
CA THR A 723 17.34 12.67 22.68
C THR A 723 18.64 11.90 22.94
N TYR A 724 19.74 12.28 22.28
CA TYR A 724 21.05 11.64 22.42
C TYR A 724 21.99 12.38 23.39
N THR A 725 21.70 13.65 23.71
CA THR A 725 22.47 14.39 24.72
C THR A 725 22.25 13.80 26.11
N PRO A 726 23.31 13.61 26.93
CA PRO A 726 23.13 13.16 28.30
C PRO A 726 22.29 14.17 29.07
N THR A 727 21.21 13.72 29.72
CA THR A 727 20.53 14.54 30.74
C THR A 727 21.56 14.85 31.82
N SER A 728 21.99 16.10 31.91
CA SER A 728 22.84 16.56 33.01
C SER A 728 22.16 16.18 34.32
N GLY A 729 22.77 15.25 35.06
CA GLY A 729 22.32 14.91 36.39
C GLY A 729 22.33 16.18 37.25
N ASP A 730 21.22 16.41 37.95
CA ASP A 730 21.17 17.36 39.06
C ASP A 730 22.28 16.99 40.05
N SER A 731 23.34 17.78 40.03
CA SER A 731 24.39 17.74 41.04
C SER A 731 24.76 19.17 41.43
N SER A 732 23.99 19.76 42.35
CA SER A 732 24.52 20.68 43.38
C SER A 732 23.41 21.17 44.33
N SER A 733 23.31 20.57 45.52
CA SER A 733 23.63 21.26 46.78
C SER A 733 23.28 20.38 47.98
N LEU A 734 24.32 19.84 48.62
CA LEU A 734 24.29 19.46 50.02
C LEU A 734 24.05 20.71 50.87
N THR A 735 23.04 20.69 51.74
CA THR A 735 23.17 21.01 53.19
C THR A 735 21.84 20.86 53.95
N SER A 736 22.00 20.48 55.22
CA SER A 736 21.08 20.49 56.39
C SER A 736 19.98 19.43 56.55
N THR A 737 20.36 18.42 57.33
CA THR A 737 19.62 17.66 58.35
C THR A 737 18.34 18.30 58.96
N SER A 738 17.24 17.53 59.06
CA SER A 738 16.74 16.94 60.33
C SER A 738 15.33 16.31 60.23
N SER A 739 15.16 15.17 60.94
CA SER A 739 13.93 14.56 61.53
C SER A 739 12.68 14.29 60.68
N ARG A 740 12.33 13.03 60.38
CA ARG A 740 11.56 12.03 61.19
C ARG A 740 10.07 12.35 61.40
N GLU A 741 9.26 11.39 60.90
CA GLU A 741 8.00 10.84 61.42
C GLU A 741 6.63 11.42 61.01
N ASN A 742 5.89 10.55 60.30
CA ASN A 742 4.50 10.11 60.50
C ASN A 742 3.28 11.03 60.21
N ALA A 743 2.48 10.52 59.26
CA ALA A 743 1.06 10.16 59.37
C ALA A 743 -0.05 11.08 58.77
N CYS A 744 -0.88 10.39 57.97
CA CYS A 744 -2.34 10.51 57.77
C CYS A 744 -2.97 11.68 56.97
N LEU A 745 -3.39 11.32 55.75
CA LEU A 745 -4.75 11.42 55.18
C LEU A 745 -5.66 12.60 55.64
N ARG A 746 -5.98 13.49 54.69
CA ARG A 746 -7.36 13.79 54.25
C ARG A 746 -7.40 14.67 53.00
N GLU A 747 -8.35 14.35 52.14
CA GLU A 747 -8.71 14.96 50.85
C GLU A 747 -9.20 16.41 51.00
N GLU A 748 -9.00 17.24 49.96
CA GLU A 748 -10.03 17.98 49.21
C GLU A 748 -9.40 18.65 47.96
N PRO A 749 -10.17 18.92 46.88
CA PRO A 749 -9.68 19.08 45.51
C PRO A 749 -9.62 20.54 45.04
N GLY A 750 -8.66 20.86 44.16
CA GLY A 750 -8.72 22.10 43.38
C GLY A 750 -7.37 22.60 42.89
N GLN A 751 -7.25 22.68 41.56
CA GLN A 751 -6.38 23.57 40.79
C GLN A 751 -4.85 23.38 40.84
N ASP A 752 -4.35 22.87 39.71
CA ASP A 752 -3.36 23.53 38.83
C ASP A 752 -2.19 22.64 38.36
N VAL A 753 -1.86 22.89 37.09
CA VAL A 753 -0.65 22.51 36.35
C VAL A 753 -0.51 21.02 36.01
N ALA A 754 -1.03 20.65 34.83
CA ALA A 754 -0.68 19.41 34.16
C ALA A 754 0.83 19.38 33.83
N ALA A 755 1.60 18.72 34.69
CA ALA A 755 2.98 18.34 34.42
C ALA A 755 3.01 17.37 33.23
N THR A 756 3.60 17.83 32.13
CA THR A 756 3.91 17.02 30.95
C THR A 756 4.96 15.96 31.31
N SER A 757 4.51 14.72 31.52
CA SER A 757 5.39 13.54 31.50
C SER A 757 5.66 13.16 30.04
N SER A 758 6.73 13.72 29.44
CA SER A 758 7.16 13.34 28.10
C SER A 758 7.88 12.00 28.14
N THR A 759 7.15 10.93 27.82
CA THR A 759 7.76 9.69 27.38
C THR A 759 8.51 9.95 26.06
N PRO A 760 9.77 9.51 25.90
CA PRO A 760 10.53 9.74 24.67
C PRO A 760 9.89 8.94 23.54
N SER A 761 9.20 9.63 22.64
CA SER A 761 8.55 9.05 21.47
C SER A 761 9.60 8.50 20.52
N THR A 762 9.64 7.18 20.31
CA THR A 762 10.53 6.46 19.36
C THR A 762 10.18 6.70 17.89
N ARG A 763 9.37 7.71 17.57
CA ARG A 763 8.89 8.00 16.22
C ARG A 763 9.58 9.22 15.64
N CYS A 764 9.77 9.20 14.32
CA CYS A 764 10.28 10.34 13.55
C CYS A 764 9.50 11.63 13.91
N PRO A 765 10.19 12.77 14.17
CA PRO A 765 9.57 14.06 14.52
C PRO A 765 8.47 14.55 13.56
N MET A 766 8.56 14.11 12.30
CA MET A 766 7.57 14.40 11.26
C MET A 766 6.28 13.59 11.42
N VAL A 767 6.38 12.41 12.02
CA VAL A 767 5.27 11.45 12.18
C VAL A 767 4.59 11.61 13.54
N ASN A 768 5.34 11.95 14.59
CA ASN A 768 4.77 12.23 15.92
C ASN A 768 4.24 13.66 16.07
N GLY A 769 4.53 14.56 15.11
CA GLY A 769 4.05 15.93 15.10
C GLY A 769 4.93 16.94 15.85
N SER A 770 6.00 16.49 16.51
CA SER A 770 6.93 17.37 17.26
C SER A 770 7.60 18.42 16.38
N ILE A 771 7.67 18.21 15.06
CA ILE A 771 8.16 19.23 14.12
C ILE A 771 7.39 20.55 14.20
N ARG A 772 6.14 20.54 14.71
CA ARG A 772 5.30 21.74 14.87
C ARG A 772 5.86 22.76 15.87
N GLU A 773 6.73 22.32 16.77
CA GLU A 773 7.36 23.14 17.81
C GLU A 773 8.74 23.66 17.38
N SER A 774 9.12 23.45 16.11
CA SER A 774 10.44 23.83 15.59
C SER A 774 10.42 25.15 14.83
N GLU A 775 11.57 25.79 14.73
CA GLU A 775 11.77 27.03 13.96
C GLU A 775 11.33 26.90 12.48
N PHE A 776 11.48 25.70 11.90
CA PHE A 776 11.00 25.40 10.56
C PHE A 776 9.48 25.59 10.42
N TRP A 777 8.71 25.18 11.42
CA TRP A 777 7.25 25.30 11.38
C TRP A 777 6.80 26.75 11.51
N GLU A 778 7.51 27.54 12.32
CA GLU A 778 7.29 28.98 12.44
C GLU A 778 7.60 29.71 11.13
N ALA A 779 8.75 29.45 10.52
CA ALA A 779 9.13 30.02 9.23
C ALA A 779 8.13 29.66 8.12
N MET A 780 7.60 28.43 8.13
CA MET A 780 6.56 28.01 7.19
C MET A 780 5.27 28.81 7.36
N LYS A 781 4.77 28.97 8.59
CA LYS A 781 3.56 29.76 8.89
C LYS A 781 3.72 31.22 8.45
N GLN A 782 4.86 31.83 8.75
CA GLN A 782 5.15 33.21 8.34
C GLN A 782 5.16 33.35 6.81
N SER A 783 5.74 32.38 6.11
CA SER A 783 5.73 32.37 4.65
C SER A 783 4.33 32.18 4.05
N ASP A 784 3.44 31.39 4.67
CA ASP A 784 2.05 31.23 4.24
C ASP A 784 1.27 32.54 4.40
N MET A 785 1.40 33.18 5.56
CA MET A 785 0.76 34.49 5.81
C MET A 785 1.22 35.58 4.83
N TYR A 786 2.51 35.59 4.48
CA TYR A 786 3.04 36.54 3.48
C TYR A 786 2.45 36.31 2.08
N LEU A 787 2.25 35.04 1.69
CA LEU A 787 1.63 34.68 0.40
C LEU A 787 0.14 35.05 0.36
N ASP A 788 -0.59 34.84 1.46
CA ASP A 788 -1.99 35.23 1.59
C ASP A 788 -2.16 36.76 1.57
N GLY A 789 -1.28 37.48 2.25
CA GLY A 789 -1.26 38.95 2.24
C GLY A 789 -1.00 39.56 0.85
N LEU A 790 -0.16 38.90 0.04
CA LEU A 790 0.06 39.26 -1.37
C LEU A 790 -1.17 38.98 -2.25
N ALA A 791 -2.01 38.00 -1.90
CA ALA A 791 -3.23 37.66 -2.63
C ALA A 791 -4.40 38.61 -2.31
N SER A 792 -4.44 39.16 -1.09
CA SER A 792 -5.45 40.15 -0.66
C SER A 792 -5.21 41.58 -1.15
N GLY A 793 -4.09 41.83 -1.83
CA GLY A 793 -3.63 43.18 -2.18
C GLY A 793 -4.12 43.73 -3.52
N VAL A 794 -5.34 43.47 -3.98
CA VAL A 794 -6.01 44.27 -5.04
C VAL A 794 -7.53 44.20 -4.84
N ASN A 795 -8.13 45.37 -4.58
CA ASN A 795 -9.56 45.70 -4.43
C ASN A 795 -10.25 45.16 -3.18
N GLY A 796 -10.51 46.08 -2.26
CA GLY A 796 -11.34 45.84 -1.09
C GLY A 796 -12.79 45.59 -1.48
N GLU A 797 -13.28 44.41 -1.14
CA GLU A 797 -14.63 44.17 -0.67
C GLU A 797 -14.56 42.97 0.28
N GLU A 798 -15.00 43.19 1.52
CA GLU A 798 -15.11 42.16 2.54
C GLU A 798 -16.11 41.09 2.09
N VAL A 799 -15.60 39.98 1.56
CA VAL A 799 -16.40 38.78 1.33
C VAL A 799 -15.91 37.69 2.28
N TYR A 800 -16.76 37.41 3.27
CA TYR A 800 -16.73 36.34 4.27
C TYR A 800 -15.61 35.29 4.10
N THR A 801 -14.62 35.39 4.97
CA THR A 801 -13.63 34.37 5.29
C THR A 801 -14.28 33.22 6.06
N SER A 802 -14.85 32.24 5.34
CA SER A 802 -15.09 30.91 5.89
C SER A 802 -14.73 29.85 4.85
N GLY A 803 -13.60 29.17 5.03
CA GLY A 803 -13.29 28.03 4.15
C GLY A 803 -11.93 27.38 4.28
N VAL A 804 -10.90 28.09 4.77
CA VAL A 804 -9.53 27.51 4.82
C VAL A 804 -9.00 27.35 6.25
N GLY A 805 -9.45 28.18 7.20
CA GLY A 805 -9.11 28.05 8.63
C GLY A 805 -9.72 26.80 9.29
N ASN A 806 -10.94 26.43 8.93
CA ASN A 806 -11.63 25.29 9.56
C ASN A 806 -11.25 23.93 8.95
N LEU A 807 -10.69 23.88 7.73
CA LEU A 807 -10.23 22.63 7.12
C LEU A 807 -8.90 22.12 7.70
N LEU A 808 -8.20 22.95 8.48
CA LEU A 808 -7.03 22.57 9.27
C LEU A 808 -7.34 22.40 10.77
N ALA A 809 -8.48 22.92 11.24
CA ALA A 809 -8.99 22.67 12.58
C ALA A 809 -9.78 21.34 12.68
N ASP A 810 -10.47 20.94 11.60
CA ASP A 810 -11.24 19.68 11.54
C ASP A 810 -10.39 18.42 11.24
N CYS A 811 -9.06 18.52 11.36
CA CYS A 811 -8.22 17.34 11.58
C CYS A 811 -8.26 16.86 13.05
N GLY A 812 -9.07 17.50 13.91
CA GLY A 812 -9.31 17.13 15.30
C GLY A 812 -10.34 16.03 15.52
N ASP A 813 -11.29 15.81 14.61
CA ASP A 813 -12.45 14.93 14.86
C ASP A 813 -12.69 13.90 13.74
N TRP A 814 -11.64 13.14 13.40
CA TRP A 814 -11.84 11.76 12.96
C TRP A 814 -11.38 10.86 14.10
N PRO A 815 -12.23 9.93 14.60
CA PRO A 815 -11.81 8.98 15.62
C PRO A 815 -10.54 8.33 15.10
N SER A 816 -9.47 8.40 15.88
CA SER A 816 -8.23 7.72 15.55
C SER A 816 -8.45 6.22 15.61
N ILE A 817 -9.02 5.64 14.56
CA ILE A 817 -9.08 4.18 14.35
C ILE A 817 -7.66 3.57 14.20
N PHE A 818 -6.61 4.39 14.26
CA PHE A 818 -5.21 3.98 14.21
C PHE A 818 -4.35 4.50 15.38
N SER A 819 -4.95 5.04 16.46
CA SER A 819 -4.21 5.29 17.71
C SER A 819 -3.94 4.00 18.50
N GLU A 820 -4.57 2.88 18.15
CA GLU A 820 -4.46 1.63 18.91
C GLU A 820 -3.29 0.71 18.53
N TRP A 821 -2.50 0.99 17.49
CA TRP A 821 -1.55 -0.02 16.96
C TRP A 821 -0.07 0.36 17.02
N VAL A 822 0.29 1.25 17.95
CA VAL A 822 1.69 1.43 18.36
C VAL A 822 1.77 1.47 19.88
N ASN A 823 1.14 0.47 20.49
CA ASN A 823 1.66 -0.16 21.70
C ASN A 823 2.36 -1.43 21.24
N VAL A 824 3.69 -1.45 21.25
CA VAL A 824 4.35 -2.68 21.71
C VAL A 824 4.35 -2.51 23.22
N SER A 825 3.23 -2.90 23.83
CA SER A 825 3.20 -3.09 25.27
C SER A 825 4.25 -4.14 25.60
N VAL A 826 5.19 -3.73 26.43
CA VAL A 826 5.97 -4.64 27.26
C VAL A 826 4.96 -5.47 28.05
N THR A 827 4.84 -6.75 27.72
CA THR A 827 4.37 -7.82 28.58
C THR A 827 5.14 -9.09 28.26
#